data_AF-A0A497U267-F1
#
_entry.id   AF-A0A497U267-F1
#
_cell.length_a   1.000
_cell.length_b   1.000
_cell.length_c   1.000
_cell.angle_alpha   90.00
_cell.angle_beta   90.00
_cell.angle_gamma   90.00
#
_symmetry.space_group_name_H-M   'P 1'
#
loop_
_entity.id
_entity.type
_entity.pdbx_description
1 polymer ?
#
loop_
_entity_poly.entity_id
_entity_poly.type
_entity_poly.pdbx_seq_one_letter_code
_entity_poly.pdbx_strand_id
1 'polypeptide(L)'
;MKKIAGKFWAATLLMLLSLSITTGAMAKSRVMDRIDAGFGEEENRISIFFNLPVRVVSDLVNSARNEIAIRVKPVVTPGTEEEFLAGDETLSWKPSAEIPLERVVFNGQLIGNSTLLLSFSTSIGEYEITQGKGFFSISVVLKKEKKVESIKLEAPEGGALFDVPPTEIPAVSELPAEVVQPGGKPQFVEGDFALNLHSQQQPIDFKKVAPVPVPTGRRLYTTQTEVNNQQWYRLRLGFFRSAAEAEGFKKEIRHFYPNSWVDRASAEEKSRIQRDTGAPPETGEAPLMLPKQEVKPVPERLARMMEKAREIMTAKDYPKAIRMLTAILEEPDNLFAKEALELLGLARERNGQIAHAKAEYRRYLEQYPEGLDAVRVNQRLVGLISAAEQPKEKLREPTRAVAAEREAEWEIFGSFFQSYQRDGIESDFVDDDESVTRSQVNNSIDLSVRRSTADVDMRLQLNGSYDIDLLGNGSDNQEALTDAFFEVERRAEGVVGRFGRQRFRSSGILNRFDGGVIGYQFSEDIRLNVYSGIPVEKSSDVFIRDDKWFVGGNAELASLFYDIDITLFAIEQRVDHLVDRRAVGGEVRYFDDQRSFFGLVDYDIFHNRLTTFLAQTNWTLNSDTQLYFNYDYRTSPILTTFNALQGQTLETIEALGQTHTDDEIYALAEDRSAISHVVSLGGTHSLAEDFQLSGDLTLSNVGDTPASGGGGSDAFDRE
;
A
#
# COMPACT_ATOMS: atom_id res chain seq x y z
N MET A 1 32.61 -7.56 38.40
CA MET A 1 33.50 -7.05 37.32
C MET A 1 34.05 -8.11 36.35
N LYS A 2 33.83 -9.43 36.53
CA LYS A 2 34.30 -10.47 35.56
C LYS A 2 33.26 -10.95 34.51
N LYS A 3 32.04 -10.40 34.48
CA LYS A 3 30.98 -10.80 33.52
C LYS A 3 30.73 -9.82 32.36
N ILE A 4 31.45 -8.69 32.31
CA ILE A 4 31.30 -7.67 31.25
C ILE A 4 32.43 -7.78 30.19
N ALA A 5 33.57 -8.40 30.54
CA ALA A 5 34.73 -8.51 29.65
C ALA A 5 34.57 -9.56 28.52
N GLY A 6 33.70 -10.56 28.69
CA GLY A 6 33.55 -11.65 27.71
C GLY A 6 32.73 -11.31 26.46
N LYS A 7 31.93 -10.23 26.49
CA LYS A 7 31.10 -9.80 25.35
C LYS A 7 31.76 -8.75 24.46
N PHE A 8 32.78 -8.06 24.96
CA PHE A 8 33.55 -7.07 24.18
C PHE A 8 34.58 -7.74 23.24
N TRP A 9 35.12 -8.90 23.63
CA TRP A 9 36.14 -9.61 22.85
C TRP A 9 35.58 -10.27 21.58
N ALA A 10 34.32 -10.72 21.57
CA ALA A 10 33.71 -11.33 20.37
C ALA A 10 33.44 -10.30 19.25
N ALA A 11 33.06 -9.06 19.62
CA ALA A 11 32.87 -7.97 18.66
C ALA A 11 34.20 -7.45 18.09
N THR A 12 35.29 -7.55 18.86
CA THR A 12 36.62 -7.09 18.43
C THR A 12 37.33 -8.13 17.54
N LEU A 13 37.01 -9.44 17.69
CA LEU A 13 37.61 -10.51 16.89
C LEU A 13 37.00 -10.61 15.47
N LEU A 14 35.73 -10.20 15.29
CA LEU A 14 35.07 -10.13 13.99
C LEU A 14 35.51 -8.91 13.16
N MET A 15 36.07 -7.88 13.82
CA MET A 15 36.56 -6.66 13.18
C MET A 15 38.00 -6.79 12.66
N LEU A 16 38.70 -7.87 13.01
CA LEU A 16 40.13 -8.09 12.71
C LEU A 16 40.40 -9.18 11.66
N LEU A 17 39.37 -9.82 11.10
CA LEU A 17 39.53 -10.87 10.08
C LEU A 17 39.28 -10.41 8.64
N SER A 18 39.01 -9.12 8.41
CA SER A 18 38.68 -8.53 7.11
C SER A 18 39.86 -7.81 6.45
N LEU A 19 41.06 -8.42 6.49
CA LEU A 19 42.25 -7.84 5.84
C LEU A 19 42.76 -8.69 4.67
N SER A 20 42.59 -8.12 3.47
CA SER A 20 43.35 -8.32 2.23
C SER A 20 42.90 -9.44 1.28
N ILE A 21 42.35 -9.06 0.11
CA ILE A 21 42.85 -9.29 -1.28
C ILE A 21 41.75 -8.84 -2.27
N THR A 22 42.16 -8.35 -3.45
CA THR A 22 41.39 -7.55 -4.41
C THR A 22 40.82 -8.31 -5.62
N THR A 23 39.72 -7.76 -6.17
CA THR A 23 39.02 -8.01 -7.46
C THR A 23 38.11 -9.25 -7.49
N GLY A 24 36.85 -9.24 -7.93
CA GLY A 24 36.02 -8.21 -8.56
C GLY A 24 34.78 -8.89 -9.18
N ALA A 25 33.70 -9.01 -8.40
CA ALA A 25 32.36 -9.33 -8.89
C ALA A 25 31.34 -8.36 -8.25
N MET A 26 30.40 -7.85 -9.02
CA MET A 26 29.46 -6.80 -8.60
C MET A 26 28.65 -7.27 -7.38
N ALA A 27 28.96 -6.72 -6.21
CA ALA A 27 28.10 -6.83 -5.04
C ALA A 27 26.77 -6.14 -5.38
N LYS A 28 25.74 -6.96 -5.63
CA LYS A 28 24.42 -6.50 -6.06
C LYS A 28 23.88 -5.44 -5.08
N SER A 29 23.51 -4.28 -5.61
CA SER A 29 23.02 -3.17 -4.78
C SER A 29 21.62 -3.48 -4.25
N ARG A 30 21.47 -3.53 -2.91
CA ARG A 30 20.20 -3.84 -2.24
C ARG A 30 19.16 -2.73 -2.45
N VAL A 31 17.99 -3.08 -2.98
CA VAL A 31 16.83 -2.20 -3.21
C VAL A 31 16.08 -1.95 -1.91
N MET A 32 15.81 -2.99 -1.09
CA MET A 32 15.11 -2.86 0.18
C MET A 32 16.09 -2.54 1.33
N ASP A 33 15.81 -1.48 2.09
CA ASP A 33 16.58 -1.09 3.29
C ASP A 33 16.13 -1.91 4.51
N ARG A 34 14.90 -1.66 4.98
CA ARG A 34 14.37 -2.25 6.22
C ARG A 34 12.84 -2.28 6.27
N ILE A 35 12.30 -2.98 7.26
CA ILE A 35 10.89 -2.92 7.68
C ILE A 35 10.81 -2.24 9.05
N ASP A 36 9.94 -1.25 9.19
CA ASP A 36 9.49 -0.73 10.49
C ASP A 36 8.00 -1.00 10.68
N ALA A 37 7.59 -1.18 11.94
CA ALA A 37 6.20 -1.35 12.33
C ALA A 37 5.76 -0.24 13.30
N GLY A 38 4.59 0.35 13.03
CA GLY A 38 3.91 1.29 13.90
C GLY A 38 2.58 0.70 14.38
N PHE A 39 2.30 0.82 15.68
CA PHE A 39 1.07 0.34 16.31
C PHE A 39 0.21 1.54 16.70
N GLY A 40 -1.00 1.63 16.13
CA GLY A 40 -1.99 2.67 16.44
C GLY A 40 -3.23 2.09 17.12
N GLU A 41 -4.13 2.94 17.60
CA GLU A 41 -5.38 2.50 18.24
C GLU A 41 -6.37 1.91 17.23
N GLU A 42 -6.44 2.49 16.03
CA GLU A 42 -7.36 2.09 14.96
C GLU A 42 -6.67 1.36 13.80
N GLU A 43 -5.37 1.58 13.61
CA GLU A 43 -4.63 1.08 12.46
C GLU A 43 -3.20 0.69 12.85
N ASN A 44 -2.67 -0.32 12.18
CA ASN A 44 -1.27 -0.73 12.28
C ASN A 44 -0.57 -0.41 10.96
N ARG A 45 0.66 0.09 11.01
CA ARG A 45 1.43 0.51 9.83
C ARG A 45 2.68 -0.35 9.68
N ILE A 46 2.83 -1.01 8.54
CA ILE A 46 4.06 -1.67 8.12
C ILE A 46 4.73 -0.75 7.12
N SER A 47 5.96 -0.30 7.36
CA SER A 47 6.71 0.57 6.44
C SER A 47 7.94 -0.15 5.92
N ILE A 48 7.98 -0.37 4.60
CA ILE A 48 9.15 -0.88 3.89
C ILE A 48 9.93 0.31 3.36
N PHE A 49 11.21 0.41 3.71
CA PHE A 49 12.11 1.46 3.23
C PHE A 49 12.97 0.93 2.09
N PHE A 50 13.31 1.82 1.16
CA PHE A 50 14.12 1.50 -0.02
C PHE A 50 15.39 2.33 -0.07
N ASN A 51 16.43 1.78 -0.66
CA ASN A 51 17.73 2.41 -0.88
C ASN A 51 17.77 3.31 -2.12
N LEU A 52 16.77 3.18 -2.97
CA LEU A 52 16.53 3.99 -4.16
C LEU A 52 15.05 4.41 -4.18
N PRO A 53 14.67 5.48 -4.88
CA PRO A 53 13.28 5.89 -4.97
C PRO A 53 12.48 4.86 -5.77
N VAL A 54 11.43 4.31 -5.17
CA VAL A 54 10.57 3.27 -5.74
C VAL A 54 9.13 3.75 -5.72
N ARG A 55 8.45 3.61 -6.85
CA ARG A 55 7.04 3.98 -7.03
C ARG A 55 6.14 2.76 -7.04
N VAL A 56 5.02 2.84 -6.32
CA VAL A 56 3.89 1.91 -6.47
C VAL A 56 3.20 2.14 -7.81
N VAL A 57 3.06 1.07 -8.59
CA VAL A 57 2.34 1.04 -9.86
C VAL A 57 0.93 0.49 -9.64
N SER A 58 0.81 -0.62 -8.91
CA SER A 58 -0.44 -1.24 -8.52
C SER A 58 -0.22 -2.28 -7.42
N ASP A 59 -1.31 -2.80 -6.87
CA ASP A 59 -1.28 -3.85 -5.86
C ASP A 59 -2.42 -4.85 -6.07
N LEU A 60 -2.18 -6.09 -5.63
CA LEU A 60 -3.12 -7.20 -5.69
C LEU A 60 -3.02 -8.02 -4.40
N VAL A 61 -4.17 -8.35 -3.82
CA VAL A 61 -4.26 -9.29 -2.69
C VAL A 61 -4.75 -10.65 -3.17
N ASN A 62 -4.17 -11.73 -2.66
CA ASN A 62 -4.62 -13.07 -3.00
C ASN A 62 -5.98 -13.40 -2.36
N SER A 63 -6.67 -14.43 -2.85
CA SER A 63 -8.02 -14.80 -2.36
C SER A 63 -8.04 -15.21 -0.88
N ALA A 64 -6.94 -15.74 -0.35
CA ALA A 64 -6.78 -16.08 1.07
C ALA A 64 -6.51 -14.85 1.96
N ARG A 65 -6.32 -13.67 1.35
CA ARG A 65 -5.95 -12.40 1.99
C ARG A 65 -4.76 -12.52 2.92
N ASN A 66 -3.78 -13.36 2.58
CA ASN A 66 -2.55 -13.53 3.36
C ASN A 66 -1.29 -13.22 2.55
N GLU A 67 -1.45 -12.74 1.31
CA GLU A 67 -0.35 -12.19 0.51
C GLU A 67 -0.82 -10.94 -0.25
N ILE A 68 0.03 -9.91 -0.23
CA ILE A 68 -0.13 -8.71 -1.07
C ILE A 68 1.06 -8.66 -2.04
N ALA A 69 0.77 -8.61 -3.33
CA ALA A 69 1.75 -8.36 -4.39
C ALA A 69 1.63 -6.91 -4.85
N ILE A 70 2.65 -6.11 -4.55
CA ILE A 70 2.74 -4.69 -4.93
C ILE A 70 3.68 -4.59 -6.13
N ARG A 71 3.16 -4.18 -7.29
CA ARG A 71 3.99 -3.85 -8.45
C ARG A 71 4.65 -2.51 -8.22
N VAL A 72 5.97 -2.49 -8.35
CA VAL A 72 6.78 -1.31 -8.12
C VAL A 72 7.74 -1.06 -9.27
N LYS A 73 8.07 0.21 -9.49
CA LYS A 73 9.05 0.63 -10.50
C LYS A 73 10.07 1.56 -9.83
N PRO A 74 11.38 1.32 -9.96
CA PRO A 74 12.37 2.32 -9.63
C PRO A 74 12.07 3.62 -10.36
N VAL A 75 12.28 4.74 -9.68
CA VAL A 75 12.14 6.02 -10.33
C VAL A 75 13.46 6.34 -11.03
N VAL A 76 13.52 5.92 -12.31
CA VAL A 76 14.53 6.14 -13.35
C VAL A 76 15.93 6.58 -12.84
N THR A 77 16.87 5.65 -12.88
CA THR A 77 18.31 5.95 -12.93
C THR A 77 18.87 5.28 -14.19
N PRO A 78 19.01 6.01 -15.31
CA PRO A 78 19.57 5.45 -16.53
C PRO A 78 21.03 5.07 -16.30
N GLY A 79 21.45 3.88 -16.77
CA GLY A 79 22.85 3.43 -16.69
C GLY A 79 23.24 2.65 -15.44
N THR A 80 22.37 2.54 -14.42
CA THR A 80 22.56 1.64 -13.27
C THR A 80 21.44 0.61 -13.13
N GLU A 81 20.53 0.51 -14.10
CA GLU A 81 19.35 -0.34 -14.04
C GLU A 81 19.71 -1.82 -13.81
N GLU A 82 20.80 -2.29 -14.44
CA GLU A 82 21.31 -3.65 -14.26
C GLU A 82 21.87 -3.92 -12.85
N GLU A 83 22.44 -2.90 -12.20
CA GLU A 83 23.11 -3.02 -10.89
C GLU A 83 22.12 -3.13 -9.71
N PHE A 84 20.89 -2.62 -9.88
CA PHE A 84 19.85 -2.61 -8.85
C PHE A 84 18.67 -3.55 -9.14
N LEU A 85 18.37 -3.88 -10.40
CA LEU A 85 17.14 -4.61 -10.75
C LEU A 85 17.30 -6.12 -10.97
N ALA A 86 18.52 -6.66 -10.88
CA ALA A 86 18.77 -8.06 -11.17
C ALA A 86 18.61 -8.99 -9.94
N GLY A 87 17.37 -9.35 -9.58
CA GLY A 87 17.05 -10.54 -8.77
C GLY A 87 16.40 -10.30 -7.40
N ASP A 88 16.26 -11.36 -6.61
CA ASP A 88 15.40 -11.34 -5.42
C ASP A 88 16.10 -10.87 -4.14
N GLU A 89 15.36 -10.18 -3.28
CA GLU A 89 15.76 -9.78 -1.93
C GLU A 89 14.68 -10.17 -0.93
N THR A 90 15.05 -10.57 0.28
CA THR A 90 14.09 -10.89 1.35
C THR A 90 14.41 -10.13 2.62
N LEU A 91 13.38 -9.56 3.24
CA LEU A 91 13.38 -9.03 4.60
C LEU A 91 12.39 -9.85 5.43
N SER A 92 12.87 -10.45 6.52
CA SER A 92 12.02 -11.24 7.43
C SER A 92 11.53 -10.38 8.60
N TRP A 93 10.31 -10.62 9.05
CA TRP A 93 9.71 -9.99 10.22
C TRP A 93 9.19 -11.06 11.19
N LYS A 94 9.24 -10.79 12.50
CA LYS A 94 8.66 -11.71 13.48
C LYS A 94 7.16 -11.43 13.60
N PRO A 95 6.28 -12.35 13.16
CA PRO A 95 4.84 -12.10 13.21
C PRO A 95 4.35 -11.87 14.63
N SER A 96 3.35 -11.01 14.76
CA SER A 96 2.62 -10.75 16.00
C SER A 96 1.12 -10.84 15.74
N ALA A 97 0.30 -10.90 16.79
CA ALA A 97 -1.15 -10.91 16.65
C ALA A 97 -1.71 -9.63 16.00
N GLU A 98 -1.01 -8.50 16.14
CA GLU A 98 -1.43 -7.20 15.61
C GLU A 98 -0.89 -6.93 14.20
N ILE A 99 0.33 -7.42 13.91
CA ILE A 99 0.99 -7.34 12.61
C ILE A 99 1.47 -8.76 12.29
N PRO A 100 0.68 -9.54 11.53
CA PRO A 100 1.01 -10.93 11.20
C PRO A 100 1.99 -11.03 10.03
N LEU A 101 2.80 -9.99 9.77
CA LEU A 101 3.78 -10.01 8.68
C LEU A 101 4.87 -11.04 8.98
N GLU A 102 5.20 -11.87 8.01
CA GLU A 102 6.26 -12.88 8.13
C GLU A 102 7.50 -12.48 7.34
N ARG A 103 7.31 -12.02 6.10
CA ARG A 103 8.39 -11.60 5.23
C ARG A 103 7.91 -10.66 4.14
N VAL A 104 8.87 -9.94 3.59
CA VAL A 104 8.73 -9.12 2.40
C VAL A 104 9.80 -9.57 1.41
N VAL A 105 9.38 -9.91 0.20
CA VAL A 105 10.28 -10.34 -0.89
C VAL A 105 10.19 -9.32 -2.01
N PHE A 106 11.32 -8.76 -2.43
CA PHE A 106 11.41 -7.94 -3.63
C PHE A 106 11.95 -8.80 -4.76
N ASN A 107 11.19 -8.92 -5.84
CA ASN A 107 11.59 -9.61 -7.06
C ASN A 107 11.90 -8.55 -8.12
N GLY A 108 13.18 -8.28 -8.33
CA GLY A 108 13.66 -7.35 -9.34
C GLY A 108 13.55 -7.95 -10.75
N GLN A 109 12.98 -7.19 -11.69
CA GLN A 109 12.99 -7.53 -13.12
C GLN A 109 13.73 -6.45 -13.90
N LEU A 110 14.68 -6.86 -14.75
CA LEU A 110 15.43 -5.99 -15.66
C LEU A 110 14.51 -5.31 -16.70
N ILE A 111 13.45 -6.01 -17.11
CA ILE A 111 12.46 -5.52 -18.08
C ILE A 111 11.07 -5.75 -17.48
N GLY A 112 10.30 -4.67 -17.30
CA GLY A 112 8.95 -4.71 -16.73
C GLY A 112 8.85 -4.06 -15.35
N ASN A 113 7.87 -4.49 -14.56
CA ASN A 113 7.65 -3.99 -13.20
C ASN A 113 8.21 -5.01 -12.18
N SER A 114 9.05 -4.56 -11.26
CA SER A 114 9.46 -5.35 -10.11
C SER A 114 8.26 -5.59 -9.17
N THR A 115 8.31 -6.63 -8.35
CA THR A 115 7.20 -6.96 -7.43
C THR A 115 7.70 -7.04 -6.00
N LEU A 116 6.99 -6.39 -5.08
CA LEU A 116 7.15 -6.54 -3.65
C LEU A 116 6.04 -7.45 -3.12
N LEU A 117 6.40 -8.66 -2.70
CA LEU A 117 5.48 -9.65 -2.14
C LEU A 117 5.55 -9.63 -0.62
N LEU A 118 4.46 -9.26 0.03
CA LEU A 118 4.31 -9.32 1.48
C LEU A 118 3.54 -10.59 1.84
N SER A 119 4.14 -11.46 2.66
CA SER A 119 3.50 -12.67 3.17
C SER A 119 3.11 -12.50 4.63
N PHE A 120 1.88 -12.89 4.96
CA PHE A 120 1.32 -12.81 6.31
C PHE A 120 1.02 -14.22 6.86
N SER A 121 1.28 -14.44 8.15
CA SER A 121 1.03 -15.70 8.84
C SER A 121 -0.47 -16.02 9.02
N THR A 122 -1.32 -15.00 8.87
CA THR A 122 -2.79 -15.11 8.94
C THR A 122 -3.42 -14.21 7.89
N SER A 123 -4.69 -14.45 7.57
CA SER A 123 -5.47 -13.53 6.72
C SER A 123 -5.56 -12.14 7.34
N ILE A 124 -5.43 -11.11 6.53
CA ILE A 124 -5.55 -9.71 6.91
C ILE A 124 -6.89 -9.10 6.44
N GLY A 125 -7.39 -8.14 7.23
CA GLY A 125 -8.60 -7.35 6.95
C GLY A 125 -8.39 -6.31 5.85
N GLU A 126 -9.13 -5.19 5.90
CA GLU A 126 -8.92 -4.06 4.99
C GLU A 126 -7.50 -3.49 5.13
N TYR A 127 -6.90 -3.15 3.99
CA TYR A 127 -5.60 -2.49 3.95
C TYR A 127 -5.60 -1.32 2.98
N GLU A 128 -4.66 -0.41 3.18
CA GLU A 128 -4.35 0.69 2.27
C GLU A 128 -2.84 0.76 2.05
N ILE A 129 -2.43 1.07 0.82
CA ILE A 129 -1.02 1.30 0.49
C ILE A 129 -0.80 2.79 0.35
N THR A 130 0.12 3.30 1.13
CA THR A 130 0.53 4.71 1.11
C THR A 130 1.99 4.81 0.71
N GLN A 131 2.30 5.69 -0.23
CA GLN A 131 3.67 6.00 -0.62
C GLN A 131 4.22 7.09 0.31
N GLY A 132 5.40 6.86 0.88
CA GLY A 132 6.07 7.86 1.72
C GLY A 132 6.53 9.08 0.92
N LYS A 133 6.57 10.24 1.59
CA LYS A 133 7.04 11.52 1.02
C LYS A 133 8.48 11.36 0.50
N GLY A 134 8.65 11.22 -0.82
CA GLY A 134 9.95 11.05 -1.48
C GLY A 134 10.24 9.67 -2.07
N PHE A 135 9.27 8.76 -2.16
CA PHE A 135 9.40 7.46 -2.87
C PHE A 135 10.39 6.45 -2.26
N PHE A 136 11.04 6.75 -1.14
CA PHE A 136 11.94 5.82 -0.46
C PHE A 136 11.27 4.95 0.60
N SER A 137 9.95 4.98 0.69
CA SER A 137 9.19 4.04 1.53
C SER A 137 7.80 3.78 0.98
N ILE A 138 7.32 2.57 1.21
CA ILE A 138 5.94 2.13 0.97
C ILE A 138 5.41 1.65 2.30
N SER A 139 4.24 2.15 2.70
CA SER A 139 3.57 1.74 3.93
C SER A 139 2.28 0.99 3.62
N VAL A 140 2.13 -0.21 4.19
CA VAL A 140 0.88 -0.95 4.22
C VAL A 140 0.19 -0.67 5.55
N VAL A 141 -0.96 -0.03 5.49
CA VAL A 141 -1.78 0.34 6.64
C VAL A 141 -2.87 -0.71 6.78
N LEU A 142 -2.82 -1.48 7.88
CA LEU A 142 -3.80 -2.51 8.22
C LEU A 142 -4.82 -1.91 9.19
N LYS A 143 -6.10 -1.89 8.81
CA LYS A 143 -7.17 -1.42 9.70
C LYS A 143 -7.47 -2.47 10.77
N LYS A 144 -7.58 -2.07 12.03
CA LYS A 144 -7.98 -2.97 13.12
C LYS A 144 -9.46 -3.27 13.00
N GLU A 145 -9.80 -4.56 12.94
CA GLU A 145 -11.19 -4.98 13.10
C GLU A 145 -11.66 -4.63 14.52
N LYS A 146 -12.83 -3.97 14.64
CA LYS A 146 -13.41 -3.66 15.96
C LYS A 146 -13.60 -4.98 16.72
N LYS A 147 -12.82 -5.18 17.78
CA LYS A 147 -13.09 -6.25 18.75
C LYS A 147 -14.51 -6.03 19.26
N VAL A 148 -15.41 -6.98 18.97
CA VAL A 148 -16.67 -7.10 19.69
C VAL A 148 -16.29 -7.36 21.15
N GLU A 149 -16.37 -6.33 21.99
CA GLU A 149 -16.25 -6.52 23.42
C GLU A 149 -17.26 -7.57 23.83
N SER A 150 -16.77 -8.59 24.55
CA SER A 150 -17.50 -9.74 25.03
C SER A 150 -18.97 -9.43 25.33
N ILE A 151 -19.88 -10.15 24.67
CA ILE A 151 -21.28 -10.22 25.10
C ILE A 151 -21.26 -10.75 26.54
N LYS A 152 -21.51 -9.86 27.51
CA LYS A 152 -21.89 -10.28 28.86
C LYS A 152 -23.24 -10.97 28.72
N LEU A 153 -23.22 -12.31 28.80
CA LEU A 153 -24.42 -13.08 29.11
C LEU A 153 -24.80 -12.72 30.55
N GLU A 154 -25.78 -11.83 30.72
CA GLU A 154 -26.47 -11.69 31.98
C GLU A 154 -27.25 -12.98 32.24
N ALA A 155 -26.92 -13.64 33.35
CA ALA A 155 -27.67 -14.80 33.81
C ALA A 155 -29.11 -14.37 34.15
N PRO A 156 -30.13 -15.19 33.84
CA PRO A 156 -31.50 -14.87 34.19
C PRO A 156 -31.66 -14.91 35.70
N GLU A 157 -31.90 -13.74 36.30
CA GLU A 157 -32.43 -13.66 37.66
C GLU A 157 -33.88 -14.14 37.64
N GLY A 158 -34.17 -15.17 38.43
CA GLY A 158 -35.55 -15.60 38.72
C GLY A 158 -35.79 -17.05 38.40
N GLY A 159 -35.47 -17.91 39.37
CA GLY A 159 -35.95 -19.29 39.38
C GLY A 159 -37.47 -19.33 39.51
N ALA A 160 -38.13 -19.89 38.51
CA ALA A 160 -39.45 -20.47 38.64
C ALA A 160 -39.52 -21.71 37.73
N LEU A 161 -39.43 -22.88 38.36
CA LEU A 161 -39.74 -24.17 37.76
C LEU A 161 -41.20 -24.17 37.31
N PHE A 162 -41.46 -24.32 36.03
CA PHE A 162 -42.78 -24.70 35.53
C PHE A 162 -42.71 -26.10 34.94
N ASP A 163 -43.45 -27.00 35.61
CA ASP A 163 -43.69 -28.39 35.24
C ASP A 163 -44.26 -28.52 33.82
N VAL A 164 -43.72 -29.49 33.08
CA VAL A 164 -44.28 -29.96 31.81
C VAL A 164 -45.19 -31.16 32.10
N PRO A 165 -46.51 -31.08 31.87
CA PRO A 165 -47.36 -32.26 31.88
C PRO A 165 -47.21 -33.05 30.57
N PRO A 166 -47.23 -34.40 30.61
CA PRO A 166 -47.06 -35.23 29.42
C PRO A 166 -48.38 -35.25 28.62
N THR A 167 -48.31 -34.98 27.32
CA THR A 167 -49.48 -35.09 26.44
C THR A 167 -49.39 -36.36 25.61
N GLU A 168 -50.38 -37.23 25.83
CA GLU A 168 -50.67 -38.48 25.14
C GLU A 168 -50.97 -38.28 23.65
N ILE A 169 -50.66 -39.31 22.86
CA ILE A 169 -50.96 -39.41 21.43
C ILE A 169 -52.41 -39.87 21.25
N PRO A 170 -53.31 -39.13 20.57
CA PRO A 170 -54.60 -39.68 20.16
C PRO A 170 -54.49 -40.37 18.80
N ALA A 171 -55.21 -41.49 18.70
CA ALA A 171 -55.29 -42.39 17.57
C ALA A 171 -56.09 -41.84 16.38
N VAL A 172 -55.77 -42.41 15.22
CA VAL A 172 -56.41 -42.28 13.91
C VAL A 172 -57.91 -42.65 13.98
N SER A 173 -58.76 -41.83 13.37
CA SER A 173 -60.11 -42.24 12.94
C SER A 173 -60.43 -41.66 11.56
N GLU A 174 -61.04 -42.49 10.73
CA GLU A 174 -61.17 -42.41 9.28
C GLU A 174 -62.42 -41.65 8.78
N LEU A 175 -62.24 -40.92 7.66
CA LEU A 175 -63.15 -40.69 6.52
C LEU A 175 -64.38 -39.74 6.69
N PRO A 176 -64.92 -39.11 5.62
CA PRO A 176 -64.74 -39.45 4.20
C PRO A 176 -64.28 -38.31 3.26
N ALA A 177 -63.75 -38.78 2.13
CA ALA A 177 -63.43 -38.02 0.94
C ALA A 177 -64.66 -37.30 0.36
N GLU A 178 -64.52 -36.00 0.08
CA GLU A 178 -65.31 -35.34 -0.94
C GLU A 178 -64.39 -34.99 -2.12
N VAL A 179 -64.78 -35.56 -3.25
CA VAL A 179 -64.09 -35.55 -4.53
C VAL A 179 -64.31 -34.20 -5.19
N VAL A 180 -63.24 -33.41 -5.34
CA VAL A 180 -63.15 -32.44 -6.44
C VAL A 180 -62.20 -33.03 -7.46
N GLN A 181 -62.79 -33.52 -8.56
CA GLN A 181 -62.06 -34.00 -9.72
C GLN A 181 -61.45 -32.84 -10.53
N PRO A 182 -60.44 -33.15 -11.38
CA PRO A 182 -59.30 -32.29 -11.63
C PRO A 182 -59.57 -31.34 -12.80
N GLY A 183 -59.40 -30.05 -12.56
CA GLY A 183 -59.67 -29.00 -13.53
C GLY A 183 -58.55 -27.98 -13.61
N GLY A 184 -57.34 -28.42 -13.95
CA GLY A 184 -56.24 -27.52 -14.29
C GLY A 184 -54.90 -28.18 -14.07
N LYS A 185 -54.24 -28.64 -15.14
CA LYS A 185 -52.81 -28.90 -15.11
C LYS A 185 -52.13 -27.61 -14.61
N PRO A 186 -51.29 -27.62 -13.55
CA PRO A 186 -50.46 -26.47 -13.27
C PRO A 186 -49.62 -26.22 -14.51
N GLN A 187 -49.88 -25.09 -15.16
CA GLN A 187 -49.20 -24.67 -16.37
C GLN A 187 -47.77 -24.32 -15.96
N PHE A 188 -46.84 -25.27 -16.11
CA PHE A 188 -45.43 -25.08 -15.79
C PHE A 188 -44.85 -24.02 -16.72
N VAL A 189 -44.33 -22.94 -16.14
CA VAL A 189 -43.91 -21.77 -16.91
C VAL A 189 -42.48 -21.98 -17.39
N GLU A 190 -42.33 -22.04 -18.71
CA GLU A 190 -41.07 -21.96 -19.45
C GLU A 190 -40.27 -20.72 -19.04
N GLY A 191 -38.97 -20.89 -18.82
CA GLY A 191 -38.06 -19.80 -18.50
C GLY A 191 -36.64 -20.28 -18.29
N ASP A 192 -35.67 -19.51 -18.76
CA ASP A 192 -34.24 -19.83 -18.69
C ASP A 192 -33.52 -19.16 -17.54
N PHE A 193 -34.21 -18.31 -16.76
CA PHE A 193 -33.59 -17.49 -15.74
C PHE A 193 -34.14 -17.80 -14.35
N ALA A 194 -33.28 -17.73 -13.34
CA ALA A 194 -33.63 -17.87 -11.94
C ALA A 194 -32.97 -16.73 -11.14
N LEU A 195 -33.69 -16.24 -10.13
CA LEU A 195 -33.23 -15.19 -9.25
C LEU A 195 -32.63 -15.83 -7.99
N ASN A 196 -31.33 -15.67 -7.79
CA ASN A 196 -30.66 -16.10 -6.57
C ASN A 196 -30.95 -15.06 -5.47
N LEU A 197 -31.52 -15.52 -4.36
CA LEU A 197 -31.93 -14.68 -3.24
C LEU A 197 -30.86 -14.63 -2.16
N HIS A 198 -30.26 -15.77 -1.85
CA HIS A 198 -29.28 -15.92 -0.78
C HIS A 198 -28.33 -17.09 -1.07
N SER A 199 -27.08 -17.02 -0.59
CA SER A 199 -26.08 -18.06 -0.78
C SER A 199 -25.26 -18.21 0.51
N GLN A 200 -25.12 -19.44 1.00
CA GLN A 200 -24.41 -19.76 2.23
C GLN A 200 -23.77 -21.16 2.16
N GLN A 201 -22.82 -21.45 3.06
CA GLN A 201 -22.09 -22.72 3.09
C GLN A 201 -22.80 -23.83 3.88
N GLN A 202 -23.92 -23.53 4.52
CA GLN A 202 -24.76 -24.48 5.26
C GLN A 202 -26.11 -24.70 4.54
N PRO A 203 -26.78 -25.85 4.69
CA PRO A 203 -28.14 -26.05 4.17
C PRO A 203 -29.09 -24.94 4.60
N ILE A 204 -29.93 -24.46 3.69
CA ILE A 204 -30.85 -23.35 3.95
C ILE A 204 -32.07 -23.86 4.72
N ASP A 205 -32.30 -23.26 5.89
CA ASP A 205 -33.48 -23.49 6.71
C ASP A 205 -34.58 -22.46 6.33
N PHE A 206 -35.64 -22.92 5.67
CA PHE A 206 -36.75 -22.07 5.22
C PHE A 206 -37.50 -21.37 6.36
N LYS A 207 -37.35 -21.81 7.61
CA LYS A 207 -37.97 -21.14 8.77
C LYS A 207 -37.22 -19.86 9.19
N LYS A 208 -35.98 -19.68 8.70
CA LYS A 208 -35.09 -18.58 9.06
C LYS A 208 -34.81 -17.61 7.90
N VAL A 209 -35.41 -17.84 6.73
CA VAL A 209 -35.25 -16.94 5.58
C VAL A 209 -36.29 -15.81 5.63
N ALA A 210 -35.91 -14.63 5.13
CA ALA A 210 -36.83 -13.51 5.00
C ALA A 210 -38.07 -13.90 4.15
N PRO A 211 -39.23 -13.25 4.33
CA PRO A 211 -40.40 -13.54 3.51
C PRO A 211 -40.13 -13.33 2.02
N VAL A 212 -40.43 -14.33 1.19
CA VAL A 212 -40.34 -14.23 -0.28
C VAL A 212 -41.75 -14.28 -0.86
N PRO A 213 -42.24 -13.22 -1.54
CA PRO A 213 -43.44 -13.34 -2.36
C PRO A 213 -43.14 -14.28 -3.53
N VAL A 214 -43.87 -15.40 -3.64
CA VAL A 214 -43.72 -16.36 -4.74
C VAL A 214 -44.87 -16.14 -5.72
N PRO A 215 -44.63 -15.57 -6.92
CA PRO A 215 -45.69 -15.36 -7.90
C PRO A 215 -46.29 -16.67 -8.39
N THR A 216 -47.55 -16.63 -8.81
CA THR A 216 -48.25 -17.78 -9.40
C THR A 216 -47.45 -18.36 -10.56
N GLY A 217 -47.19 -19.68 -10.52
CA GLY A 217 -46.42 -20.38 -11.54
C GLY A 217 -44.90 -20.40 -11.34
N ARG A 218 -44.39 -19.86 -10.22
CA ARG A 218 -42.97 -19.93 -9.82
C ARG A 218 -42.78 -20.78 -8.57
N ARG A 219 -41.54 -21.19 -8.33
CA ARG A 219 -41.14 -21.96 -7.15
C ARG A 219 -39.93 -21.34 -6.49
N LEU A 220 -39.95 -21.34 -5.16
CA LEU A 220 -38.79 -21.14 -4.32
C LEU A 220 -38.14 -22.49 -4.07
N TYR A 221 -36.85 -22.62 -4.34
CA TYR A 221 -36.12 -23.89 -4.23
C TYR A 221 -34.65 -23.64 -3.88
N THR A 222 -33.93 -24.69 -3.52
CA THR A 222 -32.50 -24.60 -3.21
C THR A 222 -31.65 -25.37 -4.22
N THR A 223 -30.46 -24.86 -4.52
CA THR A 223 -29.47 -25.57 -5.33
C THR A 223 -28.15 -25.68 -4.59
N GLN A 224 -27.47 -26.81 -4.77
CA GLN A 224 -26.07 -26.96 -4.38
C GLN A 224 -25.16 -26.60 -5.54
N THR A 225 -24.08 -25.90 -5.26
CA THR A 225 -23.05 -25.57 -6.24
C THR A 225 -21.69 -25.57 -5.57
N GLU A 226 -20.67 -25.95 -6.32
CA GLU A 226 -19.30 -25.96 -5.84
C GLU A 226 -18.60 -24.70 -6.36
N VAL A 227 -18.08 -23.89 -5.44
CA VAL A 227 -17.29 -22.68 -5.75
C VAL A 227 -16.00 -22.80 -4.95
N ASN A 228 -14.85 -22.83 -5.62
CA ASN A 228 -13.53 -22.99 -5.01
C ASN A 228 -13.39 -24.27 -4.17
N ASN A 229 -13.83 -25.43 -4.68
CA ASN A 229 -13.84 -26.73 -3.98
C ASN A 229 -14.63 -26.77 -2.66
N GLN A 230 -15.50 -25.78 -2.43
CA GLN A 230 -16.37 -25.70 -1.26
C GLN A 230 -17.84 -25.75 -1.70
N GLN A 231 -18.66 -26.54 -1.01
CA GLN A 231 -20.09 -26.69 -1.29
C GLN A 231 -20.88 -25.48 -0.77
N TRP A 232 -21.70 -24.90 -1.64
CA TRP A 232 -22.59 -23.78 -1.34
C TRP A 232 -24.04 -24.16 -1.61
N TYR A 233 -24.94 -23.68 -0.75
CA TYR A 233 -26.38 -23.80 -0.87
C TYR A 233 -26.96 -22.43 -1.24
N ARG A 234 -27.68 -22.37 -2.36
CA ARG A 234 -28.32 -21.15 -2.87
C ARG A 234 -29.83 -21.26 -2.77
N LEU A 235 -30.48 -20.22 -2.24
CA LEU A 235 -31.92 -20.03 -2.28
C LEU A 235 -32.27 -19.35 -3.60
N ARG A 236 -33.10 -19.96 -4.43
CA ARG A 236 -33.46 -19.45 -5.77
C ARG A 236 -34.96 -19.40 -5.96
N LEU A 237 -35.41 -18.40 -6.71
CA LEU A 237 -36.78 -18.24 -7.18
C LEU A 237 -36.79 -18.33 -8.70
N GLY A 238 -37.63 -19.21 -9.27
CA GLY A 238 -37.66 -19.41 -10.71
C GLY A 238 -38.84 -20.24 -11.22
N PHE A 239 -39.02 -20.40 -12.53
CA PHE A 239 -38.20 -19.81 -13.61
C PHE A 239 -38.85 -18.57 -14.23
N PHE A 240 -38.02 -17.65 -14.72
CA PHE A 240 -38.41 -16.42 -15.42
C PHE A 240 -38.15 -16.57 -16.92
N ARG A 241 -39.05 -16.03 -17.75
CA ARG A 241 -38.99 -16.12 -19.21
C ARG A 241 -37.83 -15.32 -19.79
N SER A 242 -37.44 -14.24 -19.12
CA SER A 242 -36.34 -13.37 -19.54
C SER A 242 -35.59 -12.82 -18.32
N ALA A 243 -34.33 -12.42 -18.54
CA ALA A 243 -33.54 -11.71 -17.53
C ALA A 243 -34.23 -10.42 -17.06
N ALA A 244 -34.92 -9.71 -17.97
CA ALA A 244 -35.65 -8.48 -17.66
C ALA A 244 -36.84 -8.72 -16.70
N GLU A 245 -37.54 -9.85 -16.84
CA GLU A 245 -38.63 -10.23 -15.94
C GLU A 245 -38.09 -10.59 -14.54
N ALA A 246 -36.95 -11.28 -14.48
CA ALA A 246 -36.27 -11.61 -13.23
C ALA A 246 -35.70 -10.36 -12.54
N GLU A 247 -35.15 -9.40 -13.29
CA GLU A 247 -34.67 -8.11 -12.77
C GLU A 247 -35.83 -7.21 -12.32
N GLY A 248 -36.99 -7.27 -13.00
CA GLY A 248 -38.21 -6.63 -12.54
C GLY A 248 -38.62 -7.14 -11.17
N PHE A 249 -38.64 -8.45 -10.98
CA PHE A 249 -38.98 -9.08 -9.71
C PHE A 249 -37.92 -8.84 -8.62
N LYS A 250 -36.64 -8.82 -8.99
CA LYS A 250 -35.53 -8.46 -8.11
C LYS A 250 -35.72 -7.09 -7.48
N LYS A 251 -36.24 -6.10 -8.24
CA LYS A 251 -36.54 -4.77 -7.70
C LYS A 251 -37.61 -4.81 -6.61
N GLU A 252 -38.62 -5.66 -6.73
CA GLU A 252 -39.71 -5.80 -5.75
C GLU A 252 -39.24 -6.42 -4.43
N ILE A 253 -38.30 -7.36 -4.49
CA ILE A 253 -37.79 -8.08 -3.30
C ILE A 253 -36.45 -7.55 -2.78
N ARG A 254 -35.85 -6.54 -3.43
CA ARG A 254 -34.55 -5.95 -3.07
C ARG A 254 -34.49 -5.52 -1.60
N HIS A 255 -35.63 -5.14 -1.03
CA HIS A 255 -35.72 -4.79 0.39
C HIS A 255 -35.39 -5.97 1.31
N PHE A 256 -35.85 -7.18 0.97
CA PHE A 256 -35.59 -8.40 1.74
C PHE A 256 -34.29 -9.11 1.32
N TYR A 257 -33.91 -9.00 0.05
CA TYR A 257 -32.75 -9.66 -0.54
C TYR A 257 -31.90 -8.68 -1.35
N PRO A 258 -31.13 -7.80 -0.67
CA PRO A 258 -30.36 -6.74 -1.33
C PRO A 258 -29.22 -7.27 -2.21
N ASN A 259 -28.69 -8.45 -1.89
CA ASN A 259 -27.60 -9.12 -2.61
C ASN A 259 -28.10 -10.15 -3.63
N SER A 260 -29.37 -10.07 -4.05
CA SER A 260 -29.93 -10.99 -5.04
C SER A 260 -29.41 -10.71 -6.45
N TRP A 261 -29.22 -11.76 -7.26
CA TRP A 261 -28.78 -11.62 -8.66
C TRP A 261 -29.51 -12.59 -9.58
N VAL A 262 -29.71 -12.15 -10.82
CA VAL A 262 -30.31 -12.98 -11.87
C VAL A 262 -29.23 -13.83 -12.51
N ASP A 263 -29.53 -15.09 -12.72
CA ASP A 263 -28.62 -16.06 -13.31
C ASP A 263 -29.40 -17.03 -14.22
N ARG A 264 -28.70 -17.68 -15.15
CA ARG A 264 -29.32 -18.62 -16.08
C ARG A 264 -29.45 -19.99 -15.41
N ALA A 265 -30.64 -20.58 -15.47
CA ALA A 265 -30.89 -21.91 -14.95
C ALA A 265 -30.35 -23.00 -15.89
N SER A 266 -29.64 -23.98 -15.35
CA SER A 266 -29.10 -25.07 -16.17
C SER A 266 -30.21 -26.01 -16.67
N ALA A 267 -29.94 -26.76 -17.75
CA ALA A 267 -30.90 -27.75 -18.26
C ALA A 267 -31.16 -28.88 -17.24
N GLU A 268 -30.13 -29.27 -16.48
CA GLU A 268 -30.22 -30.27 -15.41
C GLU A 268 -31.03 -29.75 -14.22
N GLU A 269 -30.83 -28.48 -13.83
CA GLU A 269 -31.59 -27.81 -12.78
C GLU A 269 -33.08 -27.77 -13.13
N LYS A 270 -33.42 -27.30 -14.35
CA LYS A 270 -34.80 -27.28 -14.85
C LYS A 270 -35.43 -28.67 -14.84
N SER A 271 -34.71 -29.68 -15.34
CA SER A 271 -35.18 -31.07 -15.38
C SER A 271 -35.32 -31.71 -13.99
N ARG A 272 -34.52 -31.28 -13.01
CA ARG A 272 -34.63 -31.73 -11.61
C ARG A 272 -35.90 -31.16 -10.96
N ILE A 273 -36.10 -29.85 -11.07
CA ILE A 273 -37.27 -29.16 -10.48
C ILE A 273 -38.59 -29.56 -11.15
N GLN A 274 -38.54 -29.94 -12.44
CA GLN A 274 -39.72 -30.40 -13.18
C GLN A 274 -40.10 -31.86 -12.90
N ARG A 275 -39.12 -32.70 -12.50
CA ARG A 275 -39.36 -34.08 -12.02
C ARG A 275 -39.80 -34.13 -10.56
N ASP A 276 -39.49 -33.09 -9.80
CA ASP A 276 -39.88 -32.97 -8.39
C ASP A 276 -41.35 -32.54 -8.28
N THR A 277 -42.26 -33.50 -8.45
CA THR A 277 -43.70 -33.38 -8.13
C THR A 277 -43.99 -33.71 -6.64
N GLY A 278 -42.97 -33.71 -5.78
CA GLY A 278 -43.08 -33.97 -4.35
C GLY A 278 -43.75 -32.83 -3.58
N ALA A 279 -44.63 -33.21 -2.66
CA ALA A 279 -45.49 -32.35 -1.84
C ALA A 279 -44.72 -31.22 -1.09
N PRO A 280 -45.39 -30.10 -0.74
CA PRO A 280 -44.82 -29.12 0.18
C PRO A 280 -44.42 -29.81 1.49
N PRO A 281 -43.35 -29.37 2.17
CA PRO A 281 -43.01 -29.91 3.48
C PRO A 281 -44.17 -29.68 4.45
N GLU A 282 -44.89 -30.75 4.77
CA GLU A 282 -45.82 -30.79 5.87
C GLU A 282 -45.02 -30.72 7.17
N THR A 283 -44.93 -29.53 7.77
CA THR A 283 -45.04 -29.28 9.21
C THR A 283 -44.84 -27.79 9.51
N GLY A 284 -45.98 -27.10 9.64
CA GLY A 284 -46.18 -26.00 10.58
C GLY A 284 -45.77 -24.61 10.09
N GLU A 285 -46.81 -23.84 9.75
CA GLU A 285 -46.86 -22.39 9.50
C GLU A 285 -46.45 -21.90 8.11
N ALA A 286 -47.47 -21.69 7.28
CA ALA A 286 -47.40 -20.89 6.07
C ALA A 286 -46.91 -19.47 6.41
N PRO A 287 -45.95 -18.89 5.66
CA PRO A 287 -45.72 -17.46 5.76
C PRO A 287 -46.97 -16.75 5.26
N LEU A 288 -47.64 -16.12 6.22
CA LEU A 288 -48.78 -15.22 6.10
C LEU A 288 -48.77 -14.44 4.78
N MET A 289 -49.87 -14.58 4.03
CA MET A 289 -50.28 -13.60 3.03
C MET A 289 -50.39 -12.24 3.71
N LEU A 290 -49.58 -11.26 3.29
CA LEU A 290 -49.88 -9.86 3.58
C LEU A 290 -50.97 -9.38 2.60
N PRO A 291 -51.94 -8.58 3.09
CA PRO A 291 -53.12 -8.19 2.34
C PRO A 291 -52.74 -7.27 1.18
N LYS A 292 -53.56 -7.29 0.14
CA LYS A 292 -53.58 -6.32 -0.95
C LYS A 292 -53.65 -4.91 -0.35
N GLN A 293 -52.50 -4.24 -0.25
CA GLN A 293 -52.44 -2.86 0.20
C GLN A 293 -53.03 -2.01 -0.92
N GLU A 294 -54.16 -1.37 -0.65
CA GLU A 294 -54.67 -0.30 -1.50
C GLU A 294 -53.59 0.78 -1.61
N VAL A 295 -53.02 0.94 -2.81
CA VAL A 295 -52.17 2.08 -3.12
C VAL A 295 -53.07 3.31 -3.08
N LYS A 296 -53.04 4.05 -1.96
CA LYS A 296 -53.60 5.40 -1.91
C LYS A 296 -52.94 6.21 -3.03
N PRO A 297 -53.70 6.89 -3.89
CA PRO A 297 -53.12 7.71 -4.95
C PRO A 297 -52.25 8.80 -4.31
N VAL A 298 -50.99 8.90 -4.75
CA VAL A 298 -50.12 10.03 -4.41
C VAL A 298 -50.86 11.30 -4.84
N PRO A 299 -51.11 12.27 -3.94
CA PRO A 299 -51.66 13.55 -4.38
C PRO A 299 -50.69 14.15 -5.41
N GLU A 300 -51.13 14.35 -6.67
CA GLU A 300 -50.25 14.85 -7.75
C GLU A 300 -49.49 16.12 -7.35
N ARG A 301 -50.08 16.92 -6.45
CA ARG A 301 -49.47 18.10 -5.87
C ARG A 301 -48.15 17.79 -5.13
N LEU A 302 -48.12 16.74 -4.30
CA LEU A 302 -46.95 16.39 -3.47
C LEU A 302 -45.79 15.90 -4.35
N ALA A 303 -46.09 15.11 -5.37
CA ALA A 303 -45.11 14.67 -6.36
C ALA A 303 -44.50 15.85 -7.14
N ARG A 304 -45.35 16.80 -7.59
CA ARG A 304 -44.87 18.04 -8.24
C ARG A 304 -44.00 18.89 -7.30
N MET A 305 -44.34 18.95 -6.01
CA MET A 305 -43.55 19.69 -5.02
C MET A 305 -42.17 19.07 -4.79
N MET A 306 -42.07 17.74 -4.68
CA MET A 306 -40.78 17.07 -4.53
C MET A 306 -39.91 17.20 -5.77
N GLU A 307 -40.47 17.07 -6.97
CA GLU A 307 -39.70 17.26 -8.20
C GLU A 307 -39.13 18.68 -8.26
N LYS A 308 -39.93 19.68 -7.89
CA LYS A 308 -39.45 21.05 -7.81
C LYS A 308 -38.38 21.24 -6.74
N ALA A 309 -38.48 20.57 -5.60
CA ALA A 309 -37.45 20.60 -4.56
C ALA A 309 -36.11 20.02 -5.05
N ARG A 310 -36.13 18.93 -5.83
CA ARG A 310 -34.93 18.35 -6.47
C ARG A 310 -34.30 19.31 -7.46
N GLU A 311 -35.10 19.96 -8.33
CA GLU A 311 -34.60 20.98 -9.26
C GLU A 311 -33.89 22.13 -8.52
N ILE A 312 -34.49 22.63 -7.43
CA ILE A 312 -33.93 23.73 -6.63
C ILE A 312 -32.62 23.29 -5.94
N MET A 313 -32.54 22.05 -5.46
CA MET A 313 -31.32 21.46 -4.89
C MET A 313 -30.19 21.40 -5.94
N THR A 314 -30.50 20.96 -7.16
CA THR A 314 -29.55 20.91 -8.27
C THR A 314 -29.09 22.31 -8.70
N ALA A 315 -29.99 23.29 -8.66
CA ALA A 315 -29.69 24.70 -8.91
C ALA A 315 -28.89 25.39 -7.77
N LYS A 316 -28.58 24.67 -6.68
CA LYS A 316 -27.82 25.15 -5.51
C LYS A 316 -28.47 26.32 -4.76
N ASP A 317 -29.78 26.55 -4.93
CA ASP A 317 -30.54 27.55 -4.16
C ASP A 317 -31.05 26.91 -2.85
N TYR A 318 -30.09 26.66 -1.94
CA TYR A 318 -30.35 25.94 -0.69
C TYR A 318 -31.39 26.63 0.22
N PRO A 319 -31.45 27.97 0.34
CA PRO A 319 -32.51 28.63 1.10
C PRO A 319 -33.93 28.34 0.58
N LYS A 320 -34.12 28.30 -0.75
CA LYS A 320 -35.41 27.91 -1.35
C LYS A 320 -35.68 26.42 -1.16
N ALA A 321 -34.66 25.56 -1.29
CA ALA A 321 -34.81 24.11 -1.10
C ALA A 321 -35.25 23.79 0.33
N ILE A 322 -34.63 24.43 1.33
CA ILE A 322 -34.98 24.25 2.75
C ILE A 322 -36.47 24.55 2.97
N ARG A 323 -36.97 25.70 2.49
CA ARG A 323 -38.39 26.06 2.63
C ARG A 323 -39.32 25.05 1.97
N MET A 324 -38.98 24.61 0.76
CA MET A 324 -39.80 23.66 -0.01
C MET A 324 -39.84 22.28 0.65
N LEU A 325 -38.69 21.78 1.10
CA LEU A 325 -38.58 20.48 1.77
C LEU A 325 -39.24 20.49 3.16
N THR A 326 -39.16 21.59 3.91
CA THR A 326 -39.92 21.77 5.16
C THR A 326 -41.43 21.72 4.90
N ALA A 327 -41.93 22.45 3.89
CA ALA A 327 -43.35 22.42 3.54
C ALA A 327 -43.84 21.02 3.12
N ILE A 328 -42.99 20.23 2.47
CA ILE A 328 -43.33 18.84 2.09
C ILE A 328 -43.40 17.93 3.33
N LEU A 329 -42.54 18.16 4.33
CA LEU A 329 -42.55 17.41 5.59
C LEU A 329 -43.69 17.79 6.55
N GLU A 330 -44.34 18.94 6.34
CA GLU A 330 -45.51 19.38 7.10
C GLU A 330 -46.83 18.71 6.64
N GLU A 331 -46.84 18.09 5.46
CA GLU A 331 -48.00 17.39 4.92
C GLU A 331 -48.15 15.99 5.56
N PRO A 332 -49.30 15.66 6.18
CA PRO A 332 -49.55 14.35 6.79
C PRO A 332 -49.65 13.23 5.73
N ASP A 333 -49.25 12.00 6.07
CA ASP A 333 -49.24 10.84 5.16
C ASP A 333 -48.39 11.05 3.87
N ASN A 334 -47.19 11.63 4.02
CA ASN A 334 -46.26 11.91 2.93
C ASN A 334 -45.37 10.71 2.54
N LEU A 335 -45.58 10.16 1.33
CA LEU A 335 -44.78 9.07 0.75
C LEU A 335 -43.31 9.44 0.45
N PHE A 336 -43.00 10.74 0.36
CA PHE A 336 -41.66 11.29 0.16
C PHE A 336 -40.99 11.74 1.47
N ALA A 337 -41.60 11.50 2.64
CA ALA A 337 -41.09 11.99 3.92
C ALA A 337 -39.62 11.57 4.16
N LYS A 338 -39.28 10.32 3.80
CA LYS A 338 -37.91 9.80 3.89
C LYS A 338 -36.92 10.61 3.05
N GLU A 339 -37.18 10.75 1.74
CA GLU A 339 -36.30 11.49 0.83
C GLU A 339 -36.23 12.99 1.14
N ALA A 340 -37.37 13.60 1.48
CA ALA A 340 -37.45 15.01 1.83
C ALA A 340 -36.63 15.33 3.09
N LEU A 341 -36.62 14.42 4.07
CA LEU A 341 -35.87 14.58 5.31
C LEU A 341 -34.36 14.47 5.09
N GLU A 342 -33.90 13.54 4.24
CA GLU A 342 -32.49 13.47 3.85
C GLU A 342 -32.05 14.75 3.12
N LEU A 343 -32.81 15.16 2.10
CA LEU A 343 -32.48 16.34 1.30
C LEU A 343 -32.52 17.62 2.13
N LEU A 344 -33.38 17.71 3.14
CA LEU A 344 -33.44 18.86 4.05
C LEU A 344 -32.15 18.97 4.87
N GLY A 345 -31.65 17.86 5.41
CA GLY A 345 -30.37 17.82 6.10
C GLY A 345 -29.21 18.27 5.20
N LEU A 346 -29.17 17.77 3.96
CA LEU A 346 -28.17 18.14 2.96
C LEU A 346 -28.26 19.61 2.54
N ALA A 347 -29.46 20.13 2.35
CA ALA A 347 -29.68 21.53 2.01
C ALA A 347 -29.17 22.45 3.14
N ARG A 348 -29.45 22.11 4.40
CA ARG A 348 -28.97 22.87 5.56
C ARG A 348 -27.47 22.80 5.72
N GLU A 349 -26.86 21.64 5.47
CA GLU A 349 -25.40 21.46 5.47
C GLU A 349 -24.74 22.39 4.44
N ARG A 350 -25.20 22.34 3.19
CA ARG A 350 -24.66 23.16 2.09
C ARG A 350 -24.95 24.65 2.23
N ASN A 351 -25.99 25.01 2.99
CA ASN A 351 -26.30 26.39 3.37
C ASN A 351 -25.50 26.88 4.59
N GLY A 352 -24.55 26.10 5.12
CA GLY A 352 -23.73 26.46 6.28
C GLY A 352 -24.45 26.39 7.63
N GLN A 353 -25.67 25.86 7.68
CA GLN A 353 -26.48 25.73 8.90
C GLN A 353 -26.16 24.42 9.64
N ILE A 354 -24.89 24.26 10.06
CA ILE A 354 -24.36 22.98 10.55
C ILE A 354 -25.13 22.42 11.75
N ALA A 355 -25.48 23.26 12.73
CA ALA A 355 -26.24 22.82 13.91
C ALA A 355 -27.61 22.25 13.53
N HIS A 356 -28.30 22.90 12.58
CA HIS A 356 -29.59 22.42 12.09
C HIS A 356 -29.43 21.18 11.21
N ALA A 357 -28.40 21.10 10.37
CA ALA A 357 -28.11 19.91 9.56
C ALA A 357 -27.89 18.66 10.43
N LYS A 358 -27.10 18.78 11.50
CA LYS A 358 -26.91 17.71 12.50
C LYS A 358 -28.23 17.26 13.13
N ALA A 359 -29.11 18.21 13.46
CA ALA A 359 -30.42 17.90 14.03
C ALA A 359 -31.32 17.14 13.04
N GLU A 360 -31.38 17.58 11.77
CA GLU A 360 -32.17 16.89 10.73
C GLU A 360 -31.62 15.50 10.41
N TYR A 361 -30.30 15.31 10.38
CA TYR A 361 -29.69 13.99 10.18
C TYR A 361 -29.93 13.04 11.35
N ARG A 362 -29.89 13.53 12.60
CA ARG A 362 -30.31 12.73 13.76
C ARG A 362 -31.79 12.35 13.68
N ARG A 363 -32.66 13.32 13.35
CA ARG A 363 -34.09 13.05 13.15
C ARG A 363 -34.33 12.01 12.06
N TYR A 364 -33.55 12.05 10.99
CA TYR A 364 -33.60 11.04 9.94
C TYR A 364 -33.23 9.66 10.47
N LEU A 365 -32.12 9.53 11.19
CA LEU A 365 -31.64 8.23 11.70
C LEU A 365 -32.52 7.68 12.83
N GLU A 366 -33.19 8.54 13.60
CA GLU A 366 -34.19 8.14 14.59
C GLU A 366 -35.45 7.54 13.93
N GLN A 367 -35.89 8.11 12.81
CA GLN A 367 -37.09 7.66 12.10
C GLN A 367 -36.82 6.52 11.10
N TYR A 368 -35.61 6.48 10.54
CA TYR A 368 -35.17 5.56 9.49
C TYR A 368 -33.78 4.99 9.83
N PRO A 369 -33.66 4.14 10.87
CA PRO A 369 -32.37 3.65 11.37
C PRO A 369 -31.67 2.66 10.42
N GLU A 370 -32.41 2.05 9.49
CA GLU A 370 -31.92 1.00 8.59
C GLU A 370 -32.07 1.38 7.11
N GLY A 371 -31.09 0.97 6.28
CA GLY A 371 -31.07 1.20 4.84
C GLY A 371 -29.78 1.85 4.31
N LEU A 372 -29.54 1.75 3.00
CA LEU A 372 -28.37 2.36 2.33
C LEU A 372 -28.32 3.89 2.49
N ASP A 373 -29.50 4.50 2.56
CA ASP A 373 -29.71 5.93 2.82
C ASP A 373 -29.40 6.31 4.28
N ALA A 374 -29.71 5.45 5.25
CA ALA A 374 -29.30 5.64 6.65
C ALA A 374 -27.77 5.60 6.83
N VAL A 375 -27.06 4.69 6.13
CA VAL A 375 -25.58 4.64 6.14
C VAL A 375 -25.00 5.97 5.64
N ARG A 376 -25.49 6.49 4.51
CA ARG A 376 -25.03 7.76 3.94
C ARG A 376 -25.31 8.95 4.85
N VAL A 377 -26.50 9.01 5.46
CA VAL A 377 -26.85 10.07 6.41
C VAL A 377 -25.98 10.01 7.67
N ASN A 378 -25.69 8.81 8.17
CA ASN A 378 -24.79 8.61 9.31
C ASN A 378 -23.36 9.05 8.99
N GLN A 379 -22.84 8.71 7.81
CA GLN A 379 -21.52 9.18 7.36
C GLN A 379 -21.43 10.71 7.30
N ARG A 380 -22.46 11.40 6.77
CA ARG A 380 -22.52 12.87 6.76
C ARG A 380 -22.59 13.44 8.18
N LEU A 381 -23.37 12.84 9.06
CA LEU A 381 -23.45 13.26 10.46
C LEU A 381 -22.10 13.11 11.19
N VAL A 382 -21.42 11.97 11.02
CA VAL A 382 -20.08 11.71 11.58
C VAL A 382 -19.07 12.72 11.03
N GLY A 383 -19.04 12.94 9.72
CA GLY A 383 -18.15 13.94 9.10
C GLY A 383 -18.36 15.35 9.66
N LEU A 384 -19.61 15.76 9.90
CA LEU A 384 -19.91 17.06 10.53
C LEU A 384 -19.53 17.14 12.02
N ILE A 385 -19.49 16.01 12.72
CA ILE A 385 -19.05 15.94 14.13
C ILE A 385 -17.52 15.99 14.19
N SER A 386 -16.84 15.17 13.38
CA SER A 386 -15.37 15.10 13.32
C SER A 386 -14.74 16.40 12.77
N ALA A 387 -15.35 17.06 11.78
CA ALA A 387 -14.86 18.35 11.28
C ALA A 387 -14.99 19.51 12.30
N ALA A 388 -15.77 19.31 13.38
CA ALA A 388 -15.87 20.27 14.48
C ALA A 388 -14.90 19.95 15.63
N GLU A 389 -14.19 18.81 15.57
CA GLU A 389 -13.06 18.55 16.47
C GLU A 389 -11.89 19.42 15.98
N GLN A 390 -11.45 20.37 16.81
CA GLN A 390 -10.18 21.03 16.55
C GLN A 390 -9.06 19.98 16.54
N PRO A 391 -7.99 20.17 15.73
CA PRO A 391 -6.82 19.32 15.79
C PRO A 391 -6.39 19.22 17.25
N LYS A 392 -6.34 17.99 17.78
CA LYS A 392 -6.09 17.72 19.20
C LYS A 392 -4.88 18.54 19.64
N GLU A 393 -5.08 19.36 20.66
CA GLU A 393 -4.00 19.97 21.44
C GLU A 393 -2.99 18.87 21.77
N LYS A 394 -1.69 19.17 21.60
CA LYS A 394 -0.60 18.22 21.83
C LYS A 394 -0.87 17.42 23.09
N LEU A 395 -0.92 16.09 22.95
CA LEU A 395 -1.08 15.16 24.06
C LEU A 395 -0.10 15.57 25.16
N ARG A 396 -0.64 15.92 26.34
CA ARG A 396 0.17 16.19 27.52
C ARG A 396 1.11 15.02 27.75
N GLU A 397 2.37 15.32 28.03
CA GLU A 397 3.36 14.31 28.42
C GLU A 397 2.75 13.38 29.46
N PRO A 398 2.85 12.05 29.27
CA PRO A 398 2.26 11.11 30.21
C PRO A 398 2.88 11.35 31.59
N THR A 399 2.02 11.44 32.60
CA THR A 399 2.44 11.50 33.99
C THR A 399 3.43 10.36 34.23
N ARG A 400 4.60 10.66 34.81
CA ARG A 400 5.75 9.75 35.08
C ARG A 400 5.40 8.31 35.53
N ALA A 401 4.22 8.10 36.11
CA ALA A 401 3.72 6.79 36.53
C ALA A 401 3.37 5.82 35.38
N VAL A 402 2.92 6.29 34.21
CA VAL A 402 2.57 5.42 33.06
C VAL A 402 3.78 5.15 32.16
N ALA A 403 4.73 6.09 32.10
CA ALA A 403 6.02 5.89 31.40
C ALA A 403 6.96 4.93 32.14
N ALA A 404 6.71 4.65 33.42
CA ALA A 404 7.55 3.78 34.25
C ALA A 404 7.31 2.27 34.03
N GLU A 405 6.24 1.86 33.34
CA GLU A 405 5.89 0.43 33.19
C GLU A 405 6.35 -0.22 31.89
N ARG A 406 6.89 0.52 30.91
CA ARG A 406 7.66 -0.09 29.82
C ARG A 406 9.12 -0.15 30.23
N GLU A 407 9.55 -1.28 30.81
CA GLU A 407 10.97 -1.56 30.92
C GLU A 407 11.59 -1.41 29.52
N ALA A 408 12.69 -0.66 29.41
CA ALA A 408 13.36 -0.44 28.14
C ALA A 408 14.02 -1.73 27.67
N GLU A 409 13.26 -2.54 26.93
CA GLU A 409 13.70 -3.81 26.38
C GLU A 409 14.62 -3.61 25.18
N TRP A 410 15.61 -4.49 25.06
CA TRP A 410 16.44 -4.58 23.88
C TRP A 410 15.72 -5.41 22.84
N GLU A 411 15.46 -4.79 21.69
CA GLU A 411 14.89 -5.47 20.54
C GLU A 411 16.03 -5.81 19.58
N ILE A 412 16.16 -7.08 19.23
CA ILE A 412 17.19 -7.57 18.30
C ILE A 412 16.46 -8.30 17.17
N PHE A 413 16.63 -7.77 15.96
CA PHE A 413 16.12 -8.33 14.72
C PHE A 413 17.29 -8.67 13.82
N GLY A 414 17.15 -9.73 13.04
CA GLY A 414 18.16 -10.05 12.05
C GLY A 414 17.92 -11.37 11.36
N SER A 415 18.65 -11.58 10.29
CA SER A 415 18.65 -12.81 9.51
C SER A 415 20.07 -13.14 9.09
N PHE A 416 20.39 -14.42 9.14
CA PHE A 416 21.53 -14.98 8.43
C PHE A 416 21.00 -15.82 7.29
N PHE A 417 21.48 -15.57 6.08
CA PHE A 417 21.07 -16.28 4.88
C PHE A 417 22.29 -16.86 4.18
N GLN A 418 22.17 -18.11 3.74
CA GLN A 418 23.18 -18.80 2.97
C GLN A 418 22.50 -19.49 1.78
N SER A 419 23.07 -19.36 0.59
CA SER A 419 22.61 -20.05 -0.62
C SER A 419 23.77 -20.53 -1.46
N TYR A 420 23.61 -21.69 -2.08
CA TYR A 420 24.49 -22.15 -3.14
C TYR A 420 23.84 -21.88 -4.49
N GLN A 421 24.56 -21.24 -5.41
CA GLN A 421 24.12 -21.00 -6.77
C GLN A 421 25.10 -21.61 -7.77
N ARG A 422 24.56 -22.32 -8.76
CA ARG A 422 25.31 -22.85 -9.89
C ARG A 422 24.57 -22.53 -11.18
N ASP A 423 25.22 -21.77 -12.05
CA ASP A 423 24.71 -21.43 -13.37
C ASP A 423 25.56 -22.14 -14.42
N GLY A 424 24.91 -22.63 -15.47
CA GLY A 424 25.61 -23.25 -16.59
C GLY A 424 24.89 -23.05 -17.92
N ILE A 425 25.65 -23.09 -18.99
CA ILE A 425 25.21 -22.95 -20.37
C ILE A 425 25.36 -24.31 -21.04
N GLU A 426 24.25 -24.87 -21.52
CA GLU A 426 24.26 -26.08 -22.33
C GLU A 426 24.17 -25.67 -23.81
N SER A 427 25.26 -25.89 -24.56
CA SER A 427 25.36 -25.57 -25.97
C SER A 427 26.32 -26.52 -26.66
N ASP A 428 25.97 -26.98 -27.87
CA ASP A 428 26.85 -27.81 -28.72
C ASP A 428 28.17 -27.11 -29.11
N PHE A 429 28.30 -25.81 -28.80
CA PHE A 429 29.47 -24.97 -29.12
C PHE A 429 30.35 -24.64 -27.90
N VAL A 430 30.00 -25.09 -26.69
CA VAL A 430 30.73 -24.83 -25.44
C VAL A 430 31.16 -26.16 -24.84
N ASP A 431 32.46 -26.31 -24.54
CA ASP A 431 32.98 -27.52 -23.90
C ASP A 431 32.37 -27.71 -22.49
N ASP A 432 32.16 -28.96 -22.07
CA ASP A 432 31.52 -29.30 -20.79
C ASP A 432 32.22 -28.65 -19.56
N ASP A 433 33.54 -28.46 -19.63
CA ASP A 433 34.33 -27.82 -18.57
C ASP A 433 34.19 -26.28 -18.53
N GLU A 434 33.78 -25.64 -19.64
CA GLU A 434 33.46 -24.20 -19.74
C GLU A 434 31.95 -23.94 -19.61
N SER A 435 31.14 -25.00 -19.51
CA SER A 435 29.68 -24.89 -19.39
C SER A 435 29.24 -24.23 -18.09
N VAL A 436 30.01 -24.34 -16.99
CA VAL A 436 29.65 -23.76 -15.69
C VAL A 436 30.21 -22.35 -15.60
N THR A 437 29.34 -21.36 -15.77
CA THR A 437 29.72 -19.94 -15.71
C THR A 437 29.68 -19.36 -14.30
N ARG A 438 29.07 -20.07 -13.35
CA ARG A 438 29.02 -19.64 -11.96
C ARG A 438 28.86 -20.81 -11.00
N SER A 439 29.61 -20.81 -9.92
CA SER A 439 29.43 -21.76 -8.81
C SER A 439 29.88 -21.10 -7.52
N GLN A 440 28.94 -20.64 -6.68
CA GLN A 440 29.27 -19.84 -5.50
C GLN A 440 28.37 -20.13 -4.30
N VAL A 441 28.91 -19.90 -3.10
CA VAL A 441 28.14 -19.90 -1.84
C VAL A 441 28.01 -18.47 -1.35
N ASN A 442 26.79 -17.93 -1.42
CA ASN A 442 26.48 -16.60 -0.93
C ASN A 442 26.14 -16.66 0.56
N ASN A 443 26.68 -15.74 1.35
CA ASN A 443 26.34 -15.57 2.75
C ASN A 443 25.95 -14.12 2.97
N SER A 444 24.89 -13.87 3.72
CA SER A 444 24.49 -12.52 4.10
C SER A 444 24.02 -12.44 5.53
N ILE A 445 24.30 -11.30 6.15
CA ILE A 445 23.87 -10.98 7.50
C ILE A 445 23.15 -9.64 7.49
N ASP A 446 21.99 -9.62 8.13
CA ASP A 446 21.25 -8.42 8.47
C ASP A 446 21.01 -8.43 9.97
N LEU A 447 21.38 -7.36 10.67
CA LEU A 447 21.22 -7.23 12.11
C LEU A 447 20.81 -5.79 12.45
N SER A 448 19.71 -5.65 13.16
CA SER A 448 19.21 -4.41 13.73
C SER A 448 18.98 -4.59 15.22
N VAL A 449 19.63 -3.75 16.02
CA VAL A 449 19.45 -3.72 17.47
C VAL A 449 18.89 -2.36 17.85
N ARG A 450 17.76 -2.35 18.55
CA ARG A 450 17.10 -1.13 19.01
C ARG A 450 16.91 -1.18 20.52
N ARG A 451 17.07 -0.03 21.16
CA ARG A 451 16.65 0.18 22.53
C ARG A 451 15.98 1.53 22.63
N SER A 452 14.71 1.53 23.03
CA SER A 452 13.92 2.74 23.20
C SER A 452 13.60 2.94 24.68
N THR A 453 13.88 4.13 25.19
CA THR A 453 13.50 4.57 26.55
C THR A 453 12.54 5.76 26.43
N ALA A 454 12.10 6.33 27.55
CA ALA A 454 11.26 7.54 27.52
C ALA A 454 11.96 8.74 26.83
N ASP A 455 13.27 8.90 27.01
CA ASP A 455 14.01 10.10 26.57
C ASP A 455 15.05 9.83 25.47
N VAL A 456 15.50 8.58 25.35
CA VAL A 456 16.61 8.18 24.47
C VAL A 456 16.24 6.96 23.66
N ASP A 457 16.46 7.05 22.35
CA ASP A 457 16.45 5.92 21.44
C ASP A 457 17.87 5.63 20.95
N MET A 458 18.21 4.35 20.89
CA MET A 458 19.48 3.87 20.37
C MET A 458 19.21 2.83 19.30
N ARG A 459 20.00 2.88 18.21
CA ARG A 459 19.94 1.91 17.12
C ARG A 459 21.35 1.52 16.68
N LEU A 460 21.58 0.23 16.49
CA LEU A 460 22.74 -0.31 15.79
C LEU A 460 22.23 -1.06 14.56
N GLN A 461 22.83 -0.81 13.41
CA GLN A 461 22.54 -1.51 12.15
C GLN A 461 23.81 -2.11 11.60
N LEU A 462 23.75 -3.36 11.16
CA LEU A 462 24.80 -4.06 10.42
C LEU A 462 24.16 -4.82 9.24
N ASN A 463 24.73 -4.65 8.06
CA ASN A 463 24.31 -5.33 6.84
C ASN A 463 25.54 -5.58 5.96
N GLY A 464 25.83 -6.85 5.69
CA GLY A 464 26.94 -7.26 4.83
C GLY A 464 26.76 -8.65 4.24
N SER A 465 27.58 -8.96 3.24
CA SER A 465 27.62 -10.26 2.56
C SER A 465 29.04 -10.73 2.27
N TYR A 466 29.16 -12.04 2.08
CA TYR A 466 30.39 -12.73 1.74
C TYR A 466 30.08 -13.90 0.81
N ASP A 467 30.51 -13.78 -0.44
CA ASP A 467 30.28 -14.77 -1.48
C ASP A 467 31.57 -15.53 -1.75
N ILE A 468 31.51 -16.86 -1.63
CA ILE A 468 32.65 -17.74 -1.88
C ILE A 468 32.53 -18.27 -3.30
N ASP A 469 33.48 -17.93 -4.18
CA ASP A 469 33.56 -18.54 -5.50
C ASP A 469 34.21 -19.94 -5.38
N LEU A 470 33.58 -20.93 -6.02
CA LEU A 470 34.04 -22.32 -6.04
C LEU A 470 34.62 -22.71 -7.41
N LEU A 471 34.62 -21.80 -8.39
CA LEU A 471 35.27 -22.01 -9.67
C LEU A 471 36.78 -21.79 -9.56
N GLY A 472 37.57 -22.71 -10.10
CA GLY A 472 39.04 -22.61 -10.09
C GLY A 472 39.62 -21.53 -11.04
N ASN A 473 38.78 -20.96 -11.89
CA ASN A 473 39.06 -19.92 -12.88
C ASN A 473 38.08 -18.73 -12.79
N GLY A 474 37.26 -18.67 -11.73
CA GLY A 474 36.28 -17.60 -11.49
C GLY A 474 36.89 -16.35 -10.86
N SER A 475 36.03 -15.37 -10.56
CA SER A 475 36.40 -14.18 -9.78
C SER A 475 36.71 -14.60 -8.34
N ASP A 476 37.70 -14.01 -7.67
CA ASP A 476 37.95 -14.31 -6.25
C ASP A 476 36.70 -14.05 -5.37
N ASN A 477 36.72 -14.56 -4.13
CA ASN A 477 35.65 -14.34 -3.16
C ASN A 477 35.28 -12.85 -3.05
N GLN A 478 33.98 -12.57 -2.90
CA GLN A 478 33.44 -11.22 -2.90
C GLN A 478 32.91 -10.83 -1.53
N GLU A 479 33.35 -9.69 -1.03
CA GLU A 479 32.85 -9.10 0.22
C GLU A 479 31.99 -7.88 -0.09
N ALA A 480 31.00 -7.62 0.77
CA ALA A 480 30.27 -6.36 0.73
C ALA A 480 29.83 -5.91 2.13
N LEU A 481 29.99 -4.61 2.41
CA LEU A 481 29.46 -3.97 3.60
C LEU A 481 28.55 -2.83 3.16
N THR A 482 27.26 -3.07 3.33
CA THR A 482 26.23 -2.08 3.02
C THR A 482 26.14 -1.11 4.19
N ASP A 483 25.45 -1.43 5.28
CA ASP A 483 25.28 -0.53 6.44
C ASP A 483 26.05 -1.04 7.66
N ALA A 484 26.65 -0.11 8.41
CA ALA A 484 27.31 -0.39 9.68
C ALA A 484 27.34 0.89 10.52
N PHE A 485 26.24 1.20 11.22
CA PHE A 485 26.14 2.46 11.95
C PHE A 485 25.50 2.30 13.33
N PHE A 486 25.82 3.25 14.19
CA PHE A 486 25.19 3.47 15.47
C PHE A 486 24.52 4.84 15.50
N GLU A 487 23.28 4.90 15.96
CA GLU A 487 22.47 6.10 16.09
C GLU A 487 21.98 6.26 17.53
N VAL A 488 21.98 7.50 18.01
CA VAL A 488 21.37 7.91 19.27
C VAL A 488 20.51 9.13 19.03
N GLU A 489 19.27 9.08 19.47
CA GLU A 489 18.32 10.19 19.46
C GLU A 489 17.89 10.52 20.88
N ARG A 490 17.84 11.81 21.21
CA ARG A 490 17.35 12.32 22.48
C ARG A 490 16.14 13.21 22.24
N ARG A 491 14.95 12.62 22.33
CA ARG A 491 13.68 13.24 21.89
C ARG A 491 13.39 14.57 22.57
N ALA A 492 13.60 14.65 23.88
CA ALA A 492 13.35 15.86 24.68
C ALA A 492 14.25 17.05 24.28
N GLU A 493 15.44 16.77 23.74
CA GLU A 493 16.40 17.80 23.31
C GLU A 493 16.35 18.02 21.78
N GLY A 494 15.63 17.18 21.04
CA GLY A 494 15.56 17.24 19.58
C GLY A 494 16.90 16.96 18.90
N VAL A 495 17.82 16.26 19.57
CA VAL A 495 19.17 15.98 19.07
C VAL A 495 19.25 14.55 18.57
N VAL A 496 19.82 14.34 17.38
CA VAL A 496 20.14 13.03 16.83
C VAL A 496 21.60 12.99 16.38
N GLY A 497 22.29 11.88 16.67
CA GLY A 497 23.65 11.64 16.21
C GLY A 497 23.76 10.24 15.60
N ARG A 498 24.33 10.14 14.40
CA ARG A 498 24.56 8.86 13.70
C ARG A 498 26.00 8.75 13.21
N PHE A 499 26.66 7.64 13.49
CA PHE A 499 28.07 7.41 13.16
C PHE A 499 28.30 6.03 12.54
N GLY A 500 29.15 5.95 11.52
CA GLY A 500 29.52 4.73 10.81
C GLY A 500 29.15 4.75 9.32
N ARG A 501 29.13 3.58 8.69
CA ARG A 501 28.74 3.40 7.29
C ARG A 501 27.25 3.54 7.13
N GLN A 502 26.81 4.54 6.39
CA GLN A 502 25.40 4.93 6.35
C GLN A 502 25.01 5.55 5.00
N ARG A 503 23.69 5.63 4.79
CA ARG A 503 23.06 6.54 3.82
C ARG A 503 22.39 7.67 4.58
N PHE A 504 22.51 8.89 4.07
CA PHE A 504 21.79 10.03 4.61
C PHE A 504 21.05 10.74 3.49
N ARG A 505 19.71 10.68 3.55
CA ARG A 505 18.82 11.19 2.50
C ARG A 505 18.70 12.71 2.59
N SER A 506 18.26 13.34 1.51
CA SER A 506 17.90 14.76 1.48
C SER A 506 19.05 15.72 1.82
N SER A 507 20.27 15.38 1.39
CA SER A 507 21.50 15.96 1.91
C SER A 507 22.50 16.38 0.82
N GLY A 508 22.19 16.18 -0.46
CA GLY A 508 23.17 16.39 -1.54
C GLY A 508 24.36 15.42 -1.52
N ILE A 509 24.39 14.46 -0.59
CA ILE A 509 25.33 13.34 -0.58
C ILE A 509 24.86 12.35 -1.65
N LEU A 510 25.74 12.04 -2.60
CA LEU A 510 25.40 11.21 -3.77
C LEU A 510 25.18 9.74 -3.41
N ASN A 511 26.05 9.20 -2.56
CA ASN A 511 26.15 7.77 -2.27
C ASN A 511 26.18 7.49 -0.76
N ARG A 512 26.53 6.26 -0.41
CA ARG A 512 26.86 5.86 0.96
C ARG A 512 28.12 6.58 1.42
N PHE A 513 28.32 6.64 2.73
CA PHE A 513 29.57 7.14 3.29
C PHE A 513 29.88 6.54 4.65
N ASP A 514 31.17 6.55 4.98
CA ASP A 514 31.68 6.31 6.32
C ASP A 514 31.85 7.65 7.02
N GLY A 515 31.04 7.94 8.03
CA GLY A 515 31.10 9.27 8.67
C GLY A 515 30.09 9.51 9.78
N GLY A 516 29.87 10.79 10.08
CA GLY A 516 29.00 11.24 11.15
C GLY A 516 27.95 12.24 10.66
N VAL A 517 26.77 12.17 11.27
CA VAL A 517 25.67 13.14 11.11
C VAL A 517 25.22 13.59 12.49
N ILE A 518 25.05 14.89 12.67
CA ILE A 518 24.43 15.48 13.86
C ILE A 518 23.26 16.34 13.39
N GLY A 519 22.07 16.04 13.91
CA GLY A 519 20.84 16.77 13.66
C GLY A 519 20.32 17.45 14.92
N TYR A 520 19.77 18.66 14.76
CA TYR A 520 19.13 19.43 15.81
C TYR A 520 17.77 19.96 15.35
N GLN A 521 16.72 19.60 16.07
CA GLN A 521 15.37 20.12 15.90
C GLN A 521 15.28 21.51 16.54
N PHE A 522 15.52 22.55 15.73
CA PHE A 522 15.53 23.94 16.19
C PHE A 522 14.12 24.43 16.59
N SER A 523 13.09 23.99 15.88
CA SER A 523 11.68 24.22 16.19
C SER A 523 10.86 23.06 15.66
N GLU A 524 9.54 23.03 15.88
CA GLU A 524 8.68 21.92 15.39
C GLU A 524 8.76 21.71 13.87
N ASP A 525 9.00 22.80 13.13
CA ASP A 525 8.98 22.81 11.67
C ASP A 525 10.40 22.90 11.05
N ILE A 526 11.44 23.08 11.87
CA ILE A 526 12.81 23.30 11.36
C ILE A 526 13.79 22.34 12.02
N ARG A 527 14.45 21.53 11.19
CA ARG A 527 15.59 20.70 11.58
C ARG A 527 16.83 21.09 10.79
N LEU A 528 17.94 21.19 11.49
CA LEU A 528 19.24 21.48 10.91
C LEU A 528 20.12 20.25 11.08
N ASN A 529 20.80 19.80 10.02
CA ASN A 529 21.80 18.75 10.12
C ASN A 529 23.15 19.21 9.58
N VAL A 530 24.20 18.71 10.21
CA VAL A 530 25.59 18.85 9.74
C VAL A 530 26.18 17.45 9.65
N TYR A 531 26.96 17.21 8.60
CA TYR A 531 27.53 15.90 8.32
C TYR A 531 28.91 16.00 7.67
N SER A 532 29.71 14.97 7.89
CA SER A 532 31.03 14.82 7.29
C SER A 532 31.43 13.36 7.27
N GLY A 533 32.18 12.96 6.25
CA GLY A 533 32.61 11.58 6.09
C GLY A 533 33.38 11.36 4.79
N ILE A 534 33.51 10.09 4.44
CA ILE A 534 34.29 9.58 3.32
C ILE A 534 33.29 8.86 2.39
N PRO A 535 33.14 9.29 1.12
CA PRO A 535 32.24 8.63 0.19
C PRO A 535 32.60 7.17 -0.02
N VAL A 536 31.58 6.31 -0.12
CA VAL A 536 31.71 4.88 -0.43
C VAL A 536 30.97 4.65 -1.74
N GLU A 537 31.71 4.37 -2.80
CA GLU A 537 31.16 4.25 -4.16
C GLU A 537 30.48 2.89 -4.34
N LYS A 538 31.13 1.80 -3.90
CA LYS A 538 30.60 0.44 -4.00
C LYS A 538 30.42 -0.20 -2.63
N SER A 539 29.43 -1.06 -2.48
CA SER A 539 29.27 -1.88 -1.26
C SER A 539 30.44 -2.83 -1.05
N SER A 540 31.13 -3.21 -2.14
CA SER A 540 32.37 -3.99 -2.12
C SER A 540 33.59 -3.24 -1.56
N ASP A 541 33.52 -1.91 -1.44
CA ASP A 541 34.60 -1.12 -0.88
C ASP A 541 34.55 -1.23 0.65
N VAL A 542 34.98 -2.38 1.18
CA VAL A 542 34.95 -2.67 2.64
C VAL A 542 36.05 -1.97 3.43
N PHE A 543 36.97 -1.28 2.74
CA PHE A 543 38.02 -0.46 3.31
C PHE A 543 37.60 1.02 3.39
N ILE A 544 38.31 1.79 4.23
CA ILE A 544 38.14 3.24 4.31
C ILE A 544 39.17 3.90 3.40
N ARG A 545 38.69 4.71 2.45
CA ARG A 545 39.52 5.54 1.56
C ARG A 545 40.14 6.71 2.33
N ASP A 546 41.34 7.12 1.95
CA ASP A 546 42.03 8.29 2.53
C ASP A 546 42.17 9.46 1.56
N ASP A 547 41.83 9.25 0.28
CA ASP A 547 41.90 10.24 -0.79
C ASP A 547 40.66 11.14 -0.88
N LYS A 548 39.51 10.71 -0.34
CA LYS A 548 38.24 11.46 -0.43
C LYS A 548 37.66 11.83 0.92
N TRP A 549 37.06 13.02 1.00
CA TRP A 549 36.24 13.40 2.14
C TRP A 549 35.21 14.46 1.74
N PHE A 550 34.18 14.64 2.56
CA PHE A 550 33.22 15.72 2.40
C PHE A 550 32.77 16.31 3.72
N VAL A 551 32.23 17.52 3.62
CA VAL A 551 31.51 18.21 4.68
C VAL A 551 30.29 18.91 4.10
N GLY A 552 29.19 18.92 4.82
CA GLY A 552 28.01 19.66 4.41
C GLY A 552 26.98 19.80 5.50
N GLY A 553 25.86 20.39 5.13
CA GLY A 553 24.70 20.53 6.00
C GLY A 553 23.43 20.73 5.20
N ASN A 554 22.32 20.51 5.88
CA ASN A 554 21.00 20.81 5.33
C ASN A 554 20.07 21.46 6.37
N ALA A 555 19.05 22.13 5.86
CA ALA A 555 17.93 22.64 6.62
C ALA A 555 16.66 22.01 6.07
N GLU A 556 15.98 21.24 6.91
CA GLU A 556 14.67 20.65 6.64
C GLU A 556 13.60 21.57 7.22
N LEU A 557 12.73 22.06 6.34
CA LEU A 557 11.65 22.97 6.65
C LEU A 557 10.32 22.26 6.36
N ALA A 558 9.63 21.83 7.40
CA ALA A 558 8.35 21.15 7.29
C ALA A 558 7.20 22.16 7.18
N SER A 559 6.19 21.83 6.38
CA SER A 559 4.90 22.54 6.35
C SER A 559 4.99 24.07 6.14
N LEU A 560 5.95 24.55 5.32
CA LEU A 560 6.20 25.98 5.16
C LEU A 560 4.96 26.72 4.61
N PHE A 561 4.20 26.08 3.70
CA PHE A 561 2.88 26.50 3.18
C PHE A 561 2.10 25.29 2.62
N TYR A 562 0.82 25.10 2.98
CA TYR A 562 -0.06 24.07 2.38
C TYR A 562 0.57 22.66 2.32
N ASP A 563 1.16 22.17 3.42
CA ASP A 563 1.78 20.84 3.52
C ASP A 563 2.98 20.59 2.59
N ILE A 564 3.64 21.67 2.13
CA ILE A 564 4.90 21.60 1.38
C ILE A 564 6.09 21.49 2.36
N ASP A 565 6.89 20.44 2.16
CA ASP A 565 8.17 20.24 2.84
C ASP A 565 9.32 20.62 1.91
N ILE A 566 10.26 21.43 2.42
CA ILE A 566 11.42 21.90 1.67
C ILE A 566 12.69 21.47 2.41
N THR A 567 13.67 20.92 1.70
CA THR A 567 15.01 20.69 2.24
C THR A 567 16.01 21.46 1.43
N LEU A 568 16.84 22.28 2.07
CA LEU A 568 17.93 23.01 1.42
C LEU A 568 19.26 22.43 1.87
N PHE A 569 20.20 22.19 0.96
CA PHE A 569 21.50 21.61 1.31
C PHE A 569 22.67 22.35 0.65
N ALA A 570 23.83 22.23 1.28
CA ALA A 570 25.12 22.65 0.74
C ALA A 570 26.19 21.65 1.14
N ILE A 571 27.07 21.29 0.21
CA ILE A 571 28.10 20.28 0.39
C ILE A 571 29.38 20.65 -0.37
N GLU A 572 30.52 20.34 0.23
CA GLU A 572 31.82 20.34 -0.44
C GLU A 572 32.45 18.95 -0.27
N GLN A 573 32.87 18.38 -1.40
CA GLN A 573 33.60 17.12 -1.50
C GLN A 573 34.99 17.42 -2.07
N ARG A 574 35.99 16.74 -1.53
CA ARG A 574 37.40 16.87 -1.92
C ARG A 574 37.93 15.50 -2.30
N VAL A 575 38.80 15.49 -3.31
CA VAL A 575 39.61 14.34 -3.69
C VAL A 575 41.05 14.82 -3.76
N ASP A 576 41.93 14.22 -2.98
CA ASP A 576 43.30 14.70 -2.75
C ASP A 576 43.31 16.20 -2.36
N HIS A 577 44.02 17.05 -3.13
CA HIS A 577 44.00 18.51 -2.96
C HIS A 577 42.90 19.22 -3.76
N LEU A 578 42.20 18.52 -4.66
CA LEU A 578 41.24 19.09 -5.61
C LEU A 578 39.82 19.18 -5.03
N VAL A 579 39.03 20.11 -5.58
CA VAL A 579 37.58 20.19 -5.32
C VAL A 579 36.90 19.13 -6.15
N ASP A 580 36.46 18.04 -5.53
CA ASP A 580 35.76 16.98 -6.27
C ASP A 580 34.38 17.47 -6.74
N ARG A 581 33.64 18.12 -5.83
CA ARG A 581 32.33 18.72 -6.08
C ARG A 581 32.01 19.76 -5.01
N ARG A 582 31.44 20.90 -5.40
CA ARG A 582 30.90 21.89 -4.44
C ARG A 582 29.50 22.28 -4.87
N ALA A 583 28.49 21.81 -4.16
CA ALA A 583 27.12 21.94 -4.60
C ALA A 583 26.21 22.60 -3.57
N VAL A 584 25.22 23.31 -4.09
CA VAL A 584 24.04 23.77 -3.35
C VAL A 584 22.80 23.25 -4.05
N GLY A 585 21.77 22.95 -3.28
CA GLY A 585 20.57 22.39 -3.85
C GLY A 585 19.39 22.42 -2.91
N GLY A 586 18.27 21.94 -3.44
CA GLY A 586 17.02 21.90 -2.72
C GLY A 586 16.11 20.79 -3.18
N GLU A 587 15.34 20.27 -2.24
CA GLU A 587 14.28 19.31 -2.45
C GLU A 587 12.95 19.92 -2.05
N VAL A 588 11.92 19.66 -2.83
CA VAL A 588 10.56 20.08 -2.55
C VAL A 588 9.67 18.86 -2.59
N ARG A 589 8.84 18.69 -1.56
CA ARG A 589 7.87 17.60 -1.44
C ARG A 589 6.50 18.19 -1.17
N TYR A 590 5.51 17.72 -1.90
CA TYR A 590 4.11 18.03 -1.65
C TYR A 590 3.30 16.73 -1.75
N PHE A 591 2.33 16.55 -0.86
CA PHE A 591 1.49 15.38 -0.81
C PHE A 591 0.10 15.72 -0.29
N ASP A 592 -0.93 15.31 -1.02
CA ASP A 592 -2.34 15.27 -0.62
C ASP A 592 -2.98 13.94 -1.06
N ASP A 593 -4.27 13.73 -0.75
CA ASP A 593 -5.01 12.50 -1.05
C ASP A 593 -5.07 12.14 -2.55
N GLN A 594 -4.86 13.10 -3.44
CA GLN A 594 -4.99 12.95 -4.89
C GLN A 594 -3.69 13.22 -5.64
N ARG A 595 -2.68 13.83 -5.01
CA ARG A 595 -1.53 14.40 -5.71
C ARG A 595 -0.30 14.25 -4.86
N SER A 596 0.78 13.83 -5.51
CA SER A 596 2.12 13.90 -4.93
C SER A 596 3.07 14.55 -5.91
N PHE A 597 3.98 15.36 -5.37
CA PHE A 597 5.07 15.98 -6.10
C PHE A 597 6.37 15.84 -5.33
N PHE A 598 7.43 15.50 -6.06
CA PHE A 598 8.81 15.54 -5.59
C PHE A 598 9.65 16.29 -6.62
N GLY A 599 10.41 17.27 -6.15
CA GLY A 599 11.40 17.99 -6.94
C GLY A 599 12.76 17.95 -6.26
N LEU A 600 13.83 17.85 -7.05
CA LEU A 600 15.22 17.99 -6.60
C LEU A 600 15.96 18.89 -7.60
N VAL A 601 16.75 19.83 -7.07
CA VAL A 601 17.70 20.62 -7.84
C VAL A 601 19.05 20.54 -7.16
N ASP A 602 20.09 20.21 -7.94
CA ASP A 602 21.48 20.12 -7.50
C ASP A 602 22.36 20.92 -8.46
N TYR A 603 23.02 21.95 -7.94
CA TYR A 603 23.83 22.86 -8.72
C TYR A 603 25.26 22.91 -8.18
N ASP A 604 26.23 22.51 -9.00
CA ASP A 604 27.65 22.61 -8.69
C ASP A 604 28.12 24.06 -8.93
N ILE A 605 28.44 24.76 -7.85
CA ILE A 605 28.92 26.15 -7.87
C ILE A 605 30.41 26.26 -8.18
N PHE A 606 31.17 25.17 -8.13
CA PHE A 606 32.56 25.15 -8.56
C PHE A 606 32.65 25.02 -10.08
N HIS A 607 31.93 24.06 -10.67
CA HIS A 607 31.88 23.87 -12.12
C HIS A 607 30.87 24.81 -12.84
N ASN A 608 30.03 25.53 -12.09
CA ASN A 608 28.96 26.39 -12.63
C ASN A 608 28.01 25.60 -13.55
N ARG A 609 27.62 24.41 -13.10
CA ARG A 609 26.80 23.44 -13.84
C ARG A 609 25.59 23.00 -13.02
N LEU A 610 24.46 22.84 -13.70
CA LEU A 610 23.34 22.08 -13.15
C LEU A 610 23.71 20.60 -13.24
N THR A 611 23.78 19.94 -12.09
CA THR A 611 24.20 18.54 -11.97
C THR A 611 22.99 17.61 -12.00
N THR A 612 21.89 18.01 -11.36
CA THR A 612 20.65 17.23 -11.34
C THR A 612 19.43 18.15 -11.23
N PHE A 613 18.40 17.87 -12.02
CA PHE A 613 17.06 18.39 -11.87
C PHE A 613 16.06 17.25 -12.05
N LEU A 614 15.34 16.93 -10.99
CA LEU A 614 14.29 15.92 -11.00
C LEU A 614 12.95 16.57 -10.71
N ALA A 615 11.93 16.19 -11.47
CA ALA A 615 10.54 16.50 -11.18
C ALA A 615 9.70 15.24 -11.34
N GLN A 616 8.97 14.88 -10.29
CA GLN A 616 8.17 13.66 -10.25
C GLN A 616 6.79 14.01 -9.71
N THR A 617 5.76 13.53 -10.41
CA THR A 617 4.36 13.80 -10.09
C THR A 617 3.56 12.52 -10.17
N ASN A 618 2.60 12.36 -9.25
CA ASN A 618 1.50 11.41 -9.41
C ASN A 618 0.18 12.10 -9.13
N TRP A 619 -0.84 11.69 -9.87
CA TRP A 619 -2.20 12.21 -9.77
C TRP A 619 -3.21 11.07 -9.78
N THR A 620 -4.04 11.01 -8.74
CA THR A 620 -5.24 10.18 -8.69
C THR A 620 -6.40 11.04 -9.15
N LEU A 621 -6.83 10.88 -10.41
CA LEU A 621 -7.91 11.68 -10.99
C LEU A 621 -9.28 11.28 -10.42
N ASN A 622 -9.46 9.99 -10.14
CA ASN A 622 -10.63 9.39 -9.52
C ASN A 622 -10.24 8.01 -8.95
N SER A 623 -11.20 7.26 -8.37
CA SER A 623 -10.98 5.92 -7.81
C SER A 623 -10.37 4.92 -8.79
N ASP A 624 -10.59 5.13 -10.08
CA ASP A 624 -10.27 4.16 -11.12
C ASP A 624 -9.04 4.57 -11.92
N THR A 625 -8.56 5.81 -11.79
CA THR A 625 -7.56 6.38 -12.71
C THR A 625 -6.42 7.05 -11.97
N GLN A 626 -5.21 6.56 -12.21
CA GLN A 626 -3.97 7.13 -11.70
C GLN A 626 -3.04 7.47 -12.86
N LEU A 627 -2.41 8.64 -12.80
CA LEU A 627 -1.45 9.13 -13.79
C LEU A 627 -0.14 9.51 -13.10
N TYR A 628 0.96 9.45 -13.83
CA TYR A 628 2.23 9.96 -13.37
C TYR A 628 3.02 10.61 -14.49
N PHE A 629 3.86 11.58 -14.11
CA PHE A 629 4.83 12.19 -14.99
C PHE A 629 6.16 12.39 -14.27
N ASN A 630 7.26 12.06 -14.96
CA ASN A 630 8.63 12.22 -14.49
C ASN A 630 9.45 12.96 -15.53
N TYR A 631 10.29 13.86 -15.04
CA TYR A 631 11.37 14.46 -15.81
C TYR A 631 12.66 14.37 -15.01
N ASP A 632 13.71 13.93 -15.68
CA ASP A 632 15.04 13.76 -15.14
C ASP A 632 16.03 14.42 -16.08
N TYR A 633 16.72 15.42 -15.57
CA TYR A 633 17.92 16.00 -16.15
C TYR A 633 19.07 15.70 -15.20
N ARG A 634 20.16 15.15 -15.71
CA ARG A 634 21.39 15.00 -14.92
C ARG A 634 22.63 14.90 -15.77
N THR A 635 23.77 15.26 -15.19
CA THR A 635 25.06 14.78 -15.70
C THR A 635 25.18 13.29 -15.42
N SER A 636 25.56 12.49 -16.42
CA SER A 636 25.70 11.04 -16.34
C SER A 636 27.06 10.62 -16.91
N PRO A 637 28.02 10.19 -16.06
CA PRO A 637 27.93 10.15 -14.60
C PRO A 637 27.84 11.55 -13.99
N ILE A 638 27.46 11.61 -12.71
CA ILE A 638 27.41 12.87 -11.95
C ILE A 638 28.77 13.55 -12.02
N LEU A 639 28.79 14.84 -12.38
CA LEU A 639 30.02 15.60 -12.52
C LEU A 639 30.78 15.63 -11.18
N THR A 640 31.91 14.93 -11.17
CA THR A 640 32.90 14.90 -10.09
C THR A 640 34.27 14.87 -10.73
N THR A 641 35.30 15.35 -10.02
CA THR A 641 36.69 15.32 -10.51
C THR A 641 37.15 13.89 -10.80
N PHE A 642 36.61 12.90 -10.08
CA PHE A 642 36.86 11.48 -10.33
C PHE A 642 36.57 11.03 -11.79
N ASN A 643 35.67 11.72 -12.50
CA ASN A 643 35.37 11.41 -13.91
C ASN A 643 36.59 11.58 -14.83
N ALA A 644 37.60 12.36 -14.41
CA ALA A 644 38.88 12.51 -15.12
C ALA A 644 39.72 11.21 -15.19
N LEU A 645 39.36 10.15 -14.46
CA LEU A 645 40.03 8.85 -14.56
C LEU A 645 39.40 7.94 -15.62
N GLN A 646 38.20 8.24 -16.11
CA GLN A 646 37.52 7.38 -17.08
C GLN A 646 38.29 7.34 -18.40
N GLY A 647 38.62 6.14 -18.88
CA GLY A 647 39.44 5.97 -20.08
C GLY A 647 40.93 6.28 -19.88
N GLN A 648 41.39 6.49 -18.65
CA GLN A 648 42.82 6.56 -18.31
C GLN A 648 43.34 5.19 -17.84
N THR A 649 44.65 4.99 -17.93
CA THR A 649 45.33 3.82 -17.35
C THR A 649 45.68 4.01 -15.87
N LEU A 650 45.51 5.23 -15.34
CA LEU A 650 45.78 5.59 -13.96
C LEU A 650 44.52 5.41 -13.10
N GLU A 651 44.69 4.93 -11.87
CA GLU A 651 43.57 4.61 -10.96
C GLU A 651 43.27 5.70 -9.92
N THR A 652 44.16 6.70 -9.76
CA THR A 652 44.02 7.76 -8.75
C THR A 652 44.24 9.15 -9.32
N ILE A 653 43.55 10.14 -8.73
CA ILE A 653 43.68 11.55 -9.09
C ILE A 653 45.08 12.07 -8.76
N GLU A 654 45.66 11.67 -7.62
CA GLU A 654 47.06 11.96 -7.29
C GLU A 654 48.04 11.52 -8.40
N ALA A 655 47.88 10.31 -8.95
CA ALA A 655 48.74 9.83 -10.04
C ALA A 655 48.50 10.62 -11.33
N LEU A 656 47.25 10.97 -11.63
CA LEU A 656 46.91 11.81 -12.78
C LEU A 656 47.56 13.20 -12.68
N GLY A 657 47.59 13.77 -11.47
CA GLY A 657 48.24 15.05 -11.15
C GLY A 657 49.76 15.06 -11.36
N GLN A 658 50.41 13.91 -11.54
CA GLN A 658 51.83 13.85 -11.92
C GLN A 658 52.07 14.15 -13.39
N THR A 659 51.02 14.07 -14.21
CA THR A 659 51.09 14.21 -15.68
C THR A 659 50.19 15.32 -16.24
N HIS A 660 49.16 15.71 -15.48
CA HIS A 660 48.21 16.75 -15.84
C HIS A 660 48.18 17.83 -14.76
N THR A 661 47.93 19.06 -15.16
CA THR A 661 47.62 20.17 -14.26
C THR A 661 46.21 20.04 -13.68
N ASP A 662 45.95 20.69 -12.54
CA ASP A 662 44.63 20.71 -11.91
C ASP A 662 43.51 21.12 -12.90
N ASP A 663 43.75 22.15 -13.72
CA ASP A 663 42.80 22.65 -14.72
C ASP A 663 42.53 21.62 -15.83
N GLU A 664 43.55 20.87 -16.27
CA GLU A 664 43.38 19.80 -17.24
C GLU A 664 42.59 18.63 -16.66
N ILE A 665 42.79 18.31 -15.38
CA ILE A 665 42.00 17.28 -14.68
C ILE A 665 40.53 17.70 -14.61
N TYR A 666 40.23 18.94 -14.24
CA TYR A 666 38.85 19.44 -14.23
C TYR A 666 38.21 19.43 -15.63
N ALA A 667 38.96 19.81 -16.67
CA ALA A 667 38.47 19.76 -18.04
C ALA A 667 38.15 18.32 -18.47
N LEU A 668 39.01 17.34 -18.15
CA LEU A 668 38.75 15.93 -18.41
C LEU A 668 37.49 15.43 -17.68
N ALA A 669 37.27 15.86 -16.44
CA ALA A 669 36.08 15.51 -15.68
C ALA A 669 34.80 16.06 -16.33
N GLU A 670 34.80 17.33 -16.74
CA GLU A 670 33.68 17.94 -17.46
C GLU A 670 33.41 17.24 -18.80
N ASP A 671 34.44 17.04 -19.60
CA ASP A 671 34.35 16.40 -20.92
C ASP A 671 33.78 14.98 -20.83
N ARG A 672 34.01 14.28 -19.72
CA ARG A 672 33.56 12.88 -19.49
C ARG A 672 32.24 12.77 -18.73
N SER A 673 31.54 13.89 -18.56
CA SER A 673 30.25 13.96 -17.89
C SER A 673 29.16 14.32 -18.90
N ALA A 674 28.57 13.32 -19.55
CA ALA A 674 27.50 13.52 -20.53
C ALA A 674 26.25 14.13 -19.87
N ILE A 675 25.38 14.77 -20.66
CA ILE A 675 24.06 15.21 -20.17
C ILE A 675 23.01 14.17 -20.53
N SER A 676 22.22 13.74 -19.56
CA SER A 676 21.12 12.81 -19.74
C SER A 676 19.78 13.49 -19.48
N HIS A 677 18.83 13.23 -20.37
CA HIS A 677 17.43 13.63 -20.25
C HIS A 677 16.54 12.39 -20.31
N VAL A 678 15.68 12.22 -19.33
CA VAL A 678 14.62 11.22 -19.37
C VAL A 678 13.27 11.81 -19.04
N VAL A 679 12.29 11.50 -19.87
CA VAL A 679 10.89 11.85 -19.67
C VAL A 679 10.10 10.56 -19.62
N SER A 680 9.31 10.36 -18.56
CA SER A 680 8.37 9.24 -18.47
C SER A 680 6.96 9.75 -18.17
N LEU A 681 5.98 9.23 -18.91
CA LEU A 681 4.56 9.48 -18.70
C LEU A 681 3.83 8.16 -18.71
N GLY A 682 2.96 7.92 -17.74
CA GLY A 682 2.17 6.71 -17.71
C GLY A 682 0.97 6.80 -16.80
N GLY A 683 0.21 5.72 -16.75
CA GLY A 683 -0.97 5.65 -15.90
C GLY A 683 -1.63 4.28 -15.90
N THR A 684 -2.60 4.17 -15.00
CA THR A 684 -3.44 3.00 -14.82
C THR A 684 -4.90 3.40 -14.82
N HIS A 685 -5.75 2.54 -15.36
CA HIS A 685 -7.19 2.72 -15.37
C HIS A 685 -7.91 1.39 -15.08
N SER A 686 -8.68 1.32 -14.00
CA SER A 686 -9.54 0.20 -13.65
C SER A 686 -10.81 0.23 -14.48
N LEU A 687 -11.05 -0.82 -15.25
CA LEU A 687 -12.22 -0.96 -16.12
C LEU A 687 -13.34 -1.75 -15.43
N ALA A 688 -12.99 -2.62 -14.47
CA ALA A 688 -13.88 -3.39 -13.60
C ALA A 688 -13.14 -3.76 -12.28
N GLU A 689 -13.82 -4.42 -11.34
CA GLU A 689 -13.21 -4.86 -10.07
C GLU A 689 -12.03 -5.82 -10.27
N ASP A 690 -12.03 -6.58 -11.37
CA ASP A 690 -11.05 -7.61 -11.71
C ASP A 690 -10.25 -7.29 -12.99
N PHE A 691 -10.44 -6.11 -13.58
CA PHE A 691 -9.77 -5.74 -14.83
C PHE A 691 -9.17 -4.33 -14.79
N GLN A 692 -7.86 -4.24 -14.99
CA GLN A 692 -7.09 -2.99 -15.01
C GLN A 692 -6.25 -2.89 -16.28
N LEU A 693 -6.25 -1.71 -16.90
CA LEU A 693 -5.35 -1.35 -18.00
C LEU A 693 -4.23 -0.47 -17.46
N SER A 694 -2.99 -0.73 -17.87
CA SER A 694 -1.83 0.11 -17.54
C SER A 694 -0.96 0.33 -18.77
N GLY A 695 -0.28 1.48 -18.84
CA GLY A 695 0.65 1.79 -19.91
C GLY A 695 1.57 2.96 -19.56
N ASP A 696 2.78 2.92 -20.10
CA ASP A 696 3.75 4.01 -19.98
C ASP A 696 4.58 4.22 -21.25
N LEU A 697 5.07 5.44 -21.39
CA LEU A 697 6.00 5.87 -22.43
C LEU A 697 7.19 6.53 -21.75
N THR A 698 8.39 6.03 -22.04
CA THR A 698 9.65 6.62 -21.58
C THR A 698 10.50 6.99 -22.79
N LEU A 699 10.99 8.23 -22.80
CA LEU A 699 11.91 8.76 -23.80
C LEU A 699 13.20 9.14 -23.07
N SER A 700 14.34 8.62 -23.54
CA SER A 700 15.66 8.92 -23.01
C SER A 700 16.58 9.46 -24.10
N ASN A 701 17.42 10.42 -23.74
CA ASN A 701 18.49 10.95 -24.57
C ASN A 701 19.72 11.19 -23.70
N VAL A 702 20.85 10.62 -24.10
CA VAL A 702 22.16 10.90 -23.49
C VAL A 702 22.97 11.62 -24.55
N GLY A 703 23.46 12.81 -24.22
CA GLY A 703 24.25 13.65 -25.10
C GLY A 703 25.67 13.13 -25.28
N ASP A 704 26.30 13.56 -26.36
CA ASP A 704 27.68 13.19 -26.66
C ASP A 704 28.66 13.85 -25.69
N THR A 705 29.81 13.20 -25.51
CA THR A 705 30.97 13.76 -24.82
C THR A 705 32.04 14.15 -25.84
N PRO A 706 32.71 15.30 -25.68
CA PRO A 706 33.81 15.66 -26.57
C PRO A 706 34.99 14.69 -26.42
N ALA A 707 35.71 14.46 -27.51
CA ALA A 707 36.92 13.66 -27.48
C ALA A 707 37.97 14.32 -26.57
N SER A 708 38.36 13.63 -25.50
CA SER A 708 39.22 14.18 -24.44
C SER A 708 40.28 13.17 -23.95
N GLY A 709 41.52 13.63 -23.81
CA GLY A 709 42.59 12.84 -23.16
C GLY A 709 43.23 11.72 -23.99
N GLY A 710 43.16 11.73 -25.32
CA GLY A 710 43.95 10.83 -26.20
C GLY A 710 43.55 9.34 -26.20
N GLY A 711 42.52 8.95 -25.43
CA GLY A 711 41.88 7.65 -25.54
C GLY A 711 40.85 7.68 -26.67
N GLY A 712 41.22 7.18 -27.85
CA GLY A 712 40.35 7.16 -29.01
C GLY A 712 39.13 6.24 -28.80
N SER A 713 37.93 6.80 -28.98
CA SER A 713 36.72 6.04 -29.29
C SER A 713 36.54 5.95 -30.81
N ASP A 714 37.46 5.27 -31.50
CA ASP A 714 37.19 4.73 -32.84
C ASP A 714 36.37 3.44 -32.66
N ALA A 715 35.12 3.54 -32.20
CA ALA A 715 34.28 2.34 -32.04
C ALA A 715 32.77 2.55 -32.02
N PHE A 716 32.18 3.65 -32.50
CA PHE A 716 30.72 3.70 -32.72
C PHE A 716 30.36 4.57 -33.93
N ASP A 717 30.98 4.29 -35.07
CA ASP A 717 30.46 4.66 -36.39
C ASP A 717 30.35 3.37 -37.23
N ARG A 718 29.24 2.63 -37.05
CA ARG A 718 28.69 1.75 -38.07
C ARG A 718 27.17 1.81 -38.02
N GLU A 719 26.64 2.16 -39.19
CA GLU A 719 25.25 2.35 -39.64
C GLU A 719 24.12 1.62 -38.91
#